data_AF-A0A2K0U5I7-F1
#
_entry.id   AF-A0A2K0U5I7-F1
#
_cell.length_a   1.000
_cell.length_b   1.000
_cell.length_c   1.000
_cell.angle_alpha   90.00
_cell.angle_beta   90.00
_cell.angle_gamma   90.00
#
_symmetry.space_group_name_H-M   'P 1'
#
loop_
_entity.id
_entity.type
_entity.pdbx_description
1 polymer ?
#
loop_
_entity_poly.entity_id
_entity_poly.type
_entity_poly.pdbx_seq_one_letter_code
_entity_poly.pdbx_strand_id
1 'polypeptide(L)'
;MAEIQHTPSDLYLVSNEDSVYEQDILRDPTRVKPWLEYIDFKTRHGSVLERAFVMERACVKLPRSYKLWKLYLSFRVKHISKLNPAIHAAEYRKVNALFERSLILLHKMPSIWEMYLKFLMKQPVVTLSRRTFDRALRALPITQHNRIWSLYLSFANAASGETAVKTWRRYMQVHPEDAEDLIELLVLRGGYTEAAKRYIDILNDTRFSSKRGKGHYELWSEMVEMLVEHAPEVETSYENGIDVEGIIRSGIVRFGDQRGKLWVGLATYWIRRGSFERARDIFEEGITTVMTVRDFTLIFDAYAEFEESIIGALMDASASRAGKGIESEESDLELDIRMMRFENLMDRRPFLLNDVLLRQNPNNVPEWEKRVALWGDKKVEVVQTYTDAITTINPKRAVGPFHQLWANYAKFYERGGDIRNARIIMEKAVKVPFKSVAELADMWIEWAEMELRNENYDDAVRVMAKAIQAPKRSNVDYFDEALSPQQRVHKSWKLWSFYVDLVESVSTLDEVKKVYERIFELRIATPQTVVNYANLLEEHKYYEESFKIFERGLDLFSYPVAFELWNLYLTKAVDRKIGIERLRDLFEQAVEDCPPKFAKTIYLMYGNLEEERGLARHAMRIYERATRAVSDEDRADMFNFYITKSASNFGLPSTRPIYERAITALPDSEAKEMCLKFADMEKRLGEIDRARAIYGHASQFCDPRTNVDFWTKWEQFEVQHGNEDTFKEMLRIKRSVQAKYNTDVNFIASQALARSLQKPEGSPGVETTDPIAALERQSSTLHGFVSASTGPKEMHRAQDAQPSNPDAIDIDNLDD
;
A
#
# COMPACT_ATOMS: atom_id res chain seq x y z
N MET A 1 -73.81 -47.71 -9.07
CA MET A 1 -74.12 -48.84 -8.18
C MET A 1 -73.43 -50.07 -8.74
N ALA A 2 -72.74 -50.84 -7.91
CA ALA A 2 -72.27 -52.18 -8.23
C ALA A 2 -72.13 -52.89 -6.87
N GLU A 3 -73.19 -53.59 -6.47
CA GLU A 3 -73.16 -54.39 -5.26
C GLU A 3 -72.24 -55.59 -5.53
N ILE A 4 -71.11 -55.64 -4.81
CA ILE A 4 -70.36 -56.88 -4.71
C ILE A 4 -71.18 -57.78 -3.79
N GLN A 5 -71.91 -58.71 -4.39
CA GLN A 5 -72.53 -59.80 -3.66
C GLN A 5 -71.44 -60.50 -2.84
N HIS A 6 -71.59 -60.50 -1.52
CA HIS A 6 -70.73 -61.29 -0.66
C HIS A 6 -70.91 -62.77 -1.01
N THR A 7 -69.82 -63.47 -1.28
CA THR A 7 -69.86 -64.93 -1.29
C THR A 7 -70.27 -65.41 0.11
N PRO A 8 -71.29 -66.27 0.25
CA PRO A 8 -71.75 -66.73 1.56
C PRO A 8 -70.74 -67.65 2.30
N SER A 9 -69.55 -67.84 1.74
CA SER A 9 -68.43 -68.62 2.27
C SER A 9 -67.70 -67.96 3.44
N ASP A 10 -67.70 -66.63 3.54
CA ASP A 10 -66.74 -65.91 4.40
C ASP A 10 -67.32 -65.57 5.78
N LEU A 11 -68.59 -65.92 6.03
CA LEU A 11 -69.29 -65.70 7.30
C LEU A 11 -68.74 -66.56 8.46
N TYR A 12 -67.95 -67.60 8.19
CA TYR A 12 -67.34 -68.43 9.23
C TYR A 12 -66.27 -67.70 10.06
N LEU A 13 -65.78 -66.55 9.57
CA LEU A 13 -64.71 -65.74 10.18
C LEU A 13 -65.23 -64.75 11.24
N VAL A 14 -66.55 -64.66 11.45
CA VAL A 14 -67.18 -63.81 12.47
C VAL A 14 -67.60 -64.71 13.64
N SER A 15 -66.95 -64.58 14.79
CA SER A 15 -67.29 -65.35 15.99
C SER A 15 -68.44 -64.68 16.75
N ASN A 16 -69.12 -65.41 17.62
CA ASN A 16 -70.23 -64.85 18.42
C ASN A 16 -69.79 -63.67 19.30
N GLU A 17 -68.51 -63.61 19.68
CA GLU A 17 -67.90 -62.50 20.44
C GLU A 17 -67.77 -61.21 19.63
N ASP A 18 -67.72 -61.31 18.29
CA ASP A 18 -67.68 -60.15 17.40
C ASP A 18 -69.02 -59.42 17.30
N SER A 19 -70.13 -60.05 17.73
CA SER A 19 -71.50 -59.54 17.57
C SER A 19 -71.73 -58.15 18.15
N VAL A 20 -71.05 -57.80 19.24
CA VAL A 20 -71.10 -56.46 19.86
C VAL A 20 -70.51 -55.41 18.91
N TYR A 21 -69.31 -55.67 18.39
CA TYR A 21 -68.63 -54.78 17.46
C TYR A 21 -69.34 -54.69 16.09
N GLU A 22 -69.93 -55.79 15.63
CA GLU A 22 -70.77 -55.82 14.43
C GLU A 22 -72.04 -54.96 14.59
N GLN A 23 -72.67 -54.98 15.77
CA GLN A 23 -73.81 -54.09 16.08
C GLN A 23 -73.39 -52.62 16.13
N ASP A 24 -72.25 -52.29 16.73
CA ASP A 24 -71.73 -50.91 16.76
C ASP A 24 -71.33 -50.40 15.36
N ILE A 25 -70.82 -51.28 14.49
CA ILE A 25 -70.52 -50.98 13.08
C ILE A 25 -71.80 -50.77 12.26
N LEU A 26 -72.87 -51.52 12.54
CA LEU A 26 -74.20 -51.31 11.92
C LEU A 26 -74.86 -50.02 12.40
N ARG A 27 -74.63 -49.63 13.67
CA ARG A 27 -75.18 -48.42 14.29
C ARG A 27 -74.52 -47.14 13.78
N ASP A 28 -73.19 -47.10 13.67
CA ASP A 28 -72.42 -45.95 13.18
C ASP A 28 -71.55 -46.27 11.93
N PRO A 29 -72.12 -46.60 10.76
CA PRO A 29 -71.34 -47.06 9.59
C PRO A 29 -70.32 -46.06 9.04
N THR A 30 -70.50 -44.77 9.32
CA THR A 30 -69.68 -43.65 8.82
C THR A 30 -68.50 -43.29 9.74
N ARG A 31 -68.46 -43.82 10.96
CA ARG A 31 -67.49 -43.43 12.00
C ARG A 31 -66.29 -44.38 12.00
N VAL A 32 -65.08 -43.82 12.13
CA VAL A 32 -63.83 -44.63 12.10
C VAL A 32 -63.55 -45.34 13.44
N LYS A 33 -64.11 -44.88 14.57
CA LYS A 33 -63.82 -45.41 15.91
C LYS A 33 -64.27 -46.89 16.10
N PRO A 34 -65.52 -47.30 15.80
CA PRO A 34 -65.94 -48.70 15.99
C PRO A 34 -65.07 -49.68 15.19
N TRP A 35 -64.68 -49.30 13.96
CA TRP A 35 -63.76 -50.09 13.14
C TRP A 35 -62.36 -50.23 13.74
N LEU A 36 -61.83 -49.18 14.39
CA LEU A 36 -60.53 -49.26 15.07
C LEU A 36 -60.61 -50.13 16.33
N GLU A 37 -61.66 -49.98 17.13
CA GLU A 37 -61.89 -50.77 18.35
C GLU A 37 -62.08 -52.26 18.02
N TYR A 38 -62.82 -52.58 16.95
CA TYR A 38 -62.97 -53.94 16.44
C TYR A 38 -61.65 -54.51 15.88
N ILE A 39 -60.87 -53.70 15.15
CA ILE A 39 -59.54 -54.09 14.69
C ILE A 39 -58.58 -54.33 15.87
N ASP A 40 -58.64 -53.54 16.93
CA ASP A 40 -57.80 -53.71 18.12
C ASP A 40 -58.22 -54.94 18.93
N PHE A 41 -59.53 -55.25 19.03
CA PHE A 41 -60.03 -56.52 19.56
C PHE A 41 -59.51 -57.71 18.76
N LYS A 42 -59.70 -57.73 17.43
CA LYS A 42 -59.15 -58.77 16.55
C LYS A 42 -57.62 -58.80 16.49
N THR A 43 -56.94 -57.72 16.87
CA THR A 43 -55.47 -57.69 17.03
C THR A 43 -55.00 -58.47 18.26
N ARG A 44 -55.86 -58.57 19.30
CA ARG A 44 -55.57 -59.29 20.55
C ARG A 44 -56.08 -60.73 20.54
N HIS A 45 -57.21 -61.00 19.87
CA HIS A 45 -57.94 -62.27 19.98
C HIS A 45 -58.14 -63.04 18.66
N GLY A 46 -57.95 -62.41 17.49
CA GLY A 46 -58.30 -63.01 16.19
C GLY A 46 -57.12 -63.61 15.41
N SER A 47 -57.42 -64.51 14.46
CA SER A 47 -56.41 -65.02 13.53
C SER A 47 -55.94 -63.98 12.50
N VAL A 48 -54.80 -64.24 11.86
CA VAL A 48 -54.22 -63.36 10.81
C VAL A 48 -55.19 -63.16 9.63
N LEU A 49 -56.02 -64.17 9.32
CA LEU A 49 -57.00 -64.12 8.24
C LEU A 49 -58.24 -63.32 8.64
N GLU A 50 -58.81 -63.55 9.84
CA GLU A 50 -59.92 -62.74 10.38
C GLU A 50 -59.54 -61.26 10.47
N ARG A 51 -58.36 -60.96 11.02
CA ARG A 51 -57.85 -59.60 11.13
C ARG A 51 -57.70 -58.93 9.77
N ALA A 52 -57.22 -59.67 8.76
CA ALA A 52 -57.15 -59.19 7.39
C ALA A 52 -58.53 -58.95 6.76
N PHE A 53 -59.50 -59.84 7.00
CA PHE A 53 -60.87 -59.75 6.52
C PHE A 53 -61.60 -58.55 7.11
N VAL A 54 -61.52 -58.34 8.43
CA VAL A 54 -62.08 -57.17 9.11
C VAL A 54 -61.44 -55.87 8.63
N MET A 55 -60.11 -55.82 8.48
CA MET A 55 -59.42 -54.65 7.93
C MET A 55 -59.81 -54.36 6.47
N GLU A 56 -59.98 -55.39 5.64
CA GLU A 56 -60.43 -55.22 4.26
C GLU A 56 -61.85 -54.67 4.21
N ARG A 57 -62.79 -55.25 4.98
CA ARG A 57 -64.18 -54.77 5.09
C ARG A 57 -64.24 -53.32 5.59
N ALA A 58 -63.42 -52.96 6.57
CA ALA A 58 -63.28 -51.57 7.05
C ALA A 58 -62.80 -50.62 5.94
N CYS A 59 -61.82 -51.04 5.12
CA CYS A 59 -61.30 -50.26 4.00
C CYS A 59 -62.28 -50.19 2.81
N VAL A 60 -63.14 -51.19 2.61
CA VAL A 60 -64.22 -51.16 1.60
C VAL A 60 -65.31 -50.16 2.01
N LYS A 61 -65.74 -50.18 3.27
CA LYS A 61 -66.82 -49.33 3.78
C LYS A 61 -66.38 -47.87 4.00
N LEU A 62 -65.15 -47.64 4.45
CA LEU A 62 -64.58 -46.30 4.67
C LEU A 62 -63.33 -46.04 3.81
N PRO A 63 -63.46 -46.00 2.47
CA PRO A 63 -62.32 -45.98 1.55
C PRO A 63 -61.50 -44.67 1.59
N ARG A 64 -62.04 -43.59 2.17
CA ARG A 64 -61.33 -42.33 2.42
C ARG A 64 -60.53 -42.30 3.73
N SER A 65 -60.62 -43.34 4.58
CA SER A 65 -59.97 -43.36 5.90
C SER A 65 -58.48 -43.73 5.81
N TYR A 66 -57.62 -42.71 5.76
CA TYR A 66 -56.16 -42.89 5.76
C TYR A 66 -55.64 -43.75 6.93
N LYS A 67 -56.22 -43.62 8.14
CA LYS A 67 -55.78 -44.38 9.33
C LYS A 67 -55.98 -45.89 9.13
N LEU A 68 -57.14 -46.31 8.63
CA LEU A 68 -57.47 -47.72 8.37
C LEU A 68 -56.58 -48.29 7.26
N TRP A 69 -56.42 -47.56 6.14
CA TRP A 69 -55.55 -47.97 5.05
C TRP A 69 -54.08 -48.08 5.46
N LYS A 70 -53.53 -47.11 6.22
CA LYS A 70 -52.16 -47.18 6.73
C LYS A 70 -51.97 -48.42 7.61
N LEU A 71 -52.91 -48.70 8.51
CA LEU A 71 -52.87 -49.85 9.40
C LEU A 71 -52.89 -51.16 8.60
N TYR A 72 -53.83 -51.31 7.67
CA TYR A 72 -53.97 -52.52 6.84
C TYR A 72 -52.75 -52.76 5.93
N LEU A 73 -52.24 -51.73 5.26
CA LEU A 73 -51.04 -51.81 4.43
C LEU A 73 -49.80 -52.17 5.28
N SER A 74 -49.62 -51.54 6.44
CA SER A 74 -48.51 -51.86 7.35
C SER A 74 -48.57 -53.30 7.88
N PHE A 75 -49.77 -53.82 8.14
CA PHE A 75 -50.00 -55.20 8.55
C PHE A 75 -49.65 -56.20 7.44
N ARG A 76 -50.15 -55.97 6.22
CA ARG A 76 -49.85 -56.81 5.04
C ARG A 76 -48.37 -56.78 4.65
N VAL A 77 -47.69 -55.62 4.72
CA VAL A 77 -46.25 -55.51 4.48
C VAL A 77 -45.46 -56.27 5.55
N LYS A 78 -45.83 -56.16 6.84
CA LYS A 78 -45.18 -56.93 7.92
C LYS A 78 -45.35 -58.43 7.74
N HIS A 79 -46.52 -58.89 7.32
CA HIS A 79 -46.77 -60.31 7.01
C HIS A 79 -45.83 -60.82 5.91
N ILE A 80 -45.75 -60.10 4.79
CA ILE A 80 -44.96 -60.51 3.62
C ILE A 80 -43.45 -60.31 3.82
N SER A 81 -43.02 -59.38 4.69
CA SER A 81 -41.60 -59.04 4.89
C SER A 81 -40.68 -60.18 5.37
N LYS A 82 -41.24 -61.33 5.77
CA LYS A 82 -40.49 -62.55 6.13
C LYS A 82 -40.28 -63.52 4.95
N LEU A 83 -40.96 -63.32 3.81
CA LEU A 83 -40.88 -64.19 2.64
C LEU A 83 -39.92 -63.61 1.59
N ASN A 84 -39.31 -64.47 0.77
CA ASN A 84 -38.38 -64.04 -0.27
C ASN A 84 -39.14 -63.38 -1.46
N PRO A 85 -38.82 -62.12 -1.84
CA PRO A 85 -39.49 -61.40 -2.93
C PRO A 85 -39.49 -62.09 -4.30
N ALA A 86 -38.47 -62.88 -4.61
CA ALA A 86 -38.34 -63.52 -5.93
C ALA A 86 -39.25 -64.75 -6.07
N ILE A 87 -39.39 -65.53 -5.00
CA ILE A 87 -40.14 -66.80 -5.01
C ILE A 87 -41.64 -66.55 -4.81
N HIS A 88 -42.01 -65.71 -3.83
CA HIS A 88 -43.41 -65.42 -3.50
C HIS A 88 -44.01 -64.26 -4.32
N ALA A 89 -43.60 -64.11 -5.57
CA ALA A 89 -43.99 -62.99 -6.44
C ALA A 89 -45.51 -62.80 -6.56
N ALA A 90 -46.31 -63.87 -6.46
CA ALA A 90 -47.77 -63.80 -6.47
C ALA A 90 -48.36 -63.08 -5.24
N GLU A 91 -47.76 -63.26 -4.06
CA GLU A 91 -48.20 -62.60 -2.81
C GLU A 91 -47.77 -61.13 -2.80
N TYR A 92 -46.55 -60.84 -3.25
CA TYR A 92 -46.08 -59.48 -3.46
C TYR A 92 -46.97 -58.72 -4.47
N ARG A 93 -47.42 -59.37 -5.55
CA ARG A 93 -48.41 -58.80 -6.49
C ARG A 93 -49.76 -58.51 -5.85
N LYS A 94 -50.27 -59.37 -4.96
CA LYS A 94 -51.52 -59.12 -4.20
C LYS A 94 -51.40 -57.86 -3.33
N VAL A 95 -50.24 -57.65 -2.69
CA VAL A 95 -50.00 -56.43 -1.90
C VAL A 95 -49.73 -55.20 -2.78
N ASN A 96 -49.06 -55.33 -3.93
CA ASN A 96 -48.97 -54.24 -4.92
C ASN A 96 -50.37 -53.81 -5.40
N ALA A 97 -51.26 -54.76 -5.70
CA ALA A 97 -52.65 -54.48 -6.06
C ALA A 97 -53.45 -53.81 -4.91
N LEU A 98 -53.15 -54.15 -3.66
CA LEU A 98 -53.75 -53.50 -2.48
C LEU A 98 -53.26 -52.06 -2.31
N PHE A 99 -51.95 -51.79 -2.52
CA PHE A 99 -51.42 -50.44 -2.59
C PHE A 99 -52.09 -49.64 -3.70
N GLU A 100 -52.18 -50.19 -4.91
CA GLU A 100 -52.89 -49.56 -6.03
C GLU A 100 -54.35 -49.22 -5.70
N ARG A 101 -55.10 -50.15 -5.09
CA ARG A 101 -56.48 -49.93 -4.63
C ARG A 101 -56.58 -48.78 -3.62
N SER A 102 -55.63 -48.67 -2.68
CA SER A 102 -55.58 -47.56 -1.72
C SER A 102 -55.31 -46.21 -2.41
N LEU A 103 -54.45 -46.22 -3.43
CA LEU A 103 -53.98 -45.03 -4.14
C LEU A 103 -55.01 -44.45 -5.10
N ILE A 104 -56.08 -45.18 -5.48
CA ILE A 104 -57.19 -44.63 -6.28
C ILE A 104 -57.84 -43.43 -5.56
N LEU A 105 -58.01 -43.51 -4.24
CA LEU A 105 -58.69 -42.48 -3.44
C LEU A 105 -57.79 -41.72 -2.47
N LEU A 106 -56.61 -42.26 -2.12
CA LEU A 106 -55.65 -41.62 -1.21
C LEU A 106 -54.38 -41.09 -1.91
N HIS A 107 -54.45 -40.82 -3.23
CA HIS A 107 -53.29 -40.40 -4.04
C HIS A 107 -52.53 -39.16 -3.50
N LYS A 108 -53.17 -38.29 -2.72
CA LYS A 108 -52.57 -37.08 -2.14
C LYS A 108 -51.75 -37.32 -0.85
N MET A 109 -51.71 -38.55 -0.31
CA MET A 109 -51.08 -38.85 0.98
C MET A 109 -49.63 -39.37 0.82
N PRO A 110 -48.57 -38.60 1.21
CA PRO A 110 -47.18 -38.95 0.88
C PRO A 110 -46.69 -40.25 1.52
N SER A 111 -47.15 -40.57 2.73
CA SER A 111 -46.70 -41.73 3.50
C SER A 111 -47.12 -43.09 2.92
N ILE A 112 -48.25 -43.15 2.18
CA ILE A 112 -48.64 -44.38 1.48
C ILE A 112 -47.71 -44.61 0.29
N TRP A 113 -47.37 -43.55 -0.44
CA TRP A 113 -46.36 -43.60 -1.50
C TRP A 113 -45.00 -44.01 -0.94
N GLU A 114 -44.54 -43.41 0.16
CA GLU A 114 -43.26 -43.76 0.79
C GLU A 114 -43.19 -45.26 1.18
N MET A 115 -44.24 -45.80 1.80
CA MET A 115 -44.34 -47.23 2.12
C MET A 115 -44.35 -48.11 0.87
N TYR A 116 -45.07 -47.70 -0.17
CA TYR A 116 -45.15 -48.46 -1.44
C TYR A 116 -43.81 -48.48 -2.17
N LEU A 117 -43.14 -47.32 -2.28
CA LEU A 117 -41.83 -47.20 -2.94
C LEU A 117 -40.75 -47.97 -2.19
N LYS A 118 -40.69 -47.88 -0.85
CA LYS A 118 -39.80 -48.73 -0.02
C LYS A 118 -40.09 -50.23 -0.13
N PHE A 119 -41.33 -50.61 -0.42
CA PHE A 119 -41.71 -52.01 -0.66
C PHE A 119 -41.32 -52.48 -2.07
N LEU A 120 -41.42 -51.61 -3.09
CA LEU A 120 -41.01 -51.90 -4.46
C LEU A 120 -39.48 -51.92 -4.64
N MET A 121 -38.72 -51.13 -3.89
CA MET A 121 -37.24 -51.22 -3.87
C MET A 121 -36.72 -52.58 -3.40
N LYS A 122 -37.54 -53.39 -2.71
CA LYS A 122 -37.22 -54.77 -2.31
C LYS A 122 -37.58 -55.81 -3.39
N GLN A 123 -38.23 -55.39 -4.48
CA GLN A 123 -38.65 -56.26 -5.59
C GLN A 123 -37.72 -56.04 -6.79
N PRO A 124 -37.32 -57.09 -7.54
CA PRO A 124 -36.41 -56.98 -8.69
C PRO A 124 -37.09 -56.40 -9.96
N VAL A 125 -38.11 -55.53 -9.82
CA VAL A 125 -38.98 -55.08 -10.93
C VAL A 125 -38.72 -53.62 -11.29
N VAL A 126 -37.57 -53.35 -11.92
CA VAL A 126 -37.06 -52.01 -12.24
C VAL A 126 -38.07 -51.14 -13.01
N THR A 127 -38.78 -51.71 -13.99
CA THR A 127 -39.71 -50.96 -14.86
C THR A 127 -41.00 -50.54 -14.15
N LEU A 128 -41.53 -51.38 -13.25
CA LEU A 128 -42.67 -51.04 -12.41
C LEU A 128 -42.27 -49.97 -11.40
N SER A 129 -41.16 -50.18 -10.68
CA SER A 129 -40.62 -49.22 -9.72
C SER A 129 -40.47 -47.83 -10.36
N ARG A 130 -39.80 -47.72 -11.52
CA ARG A 130 -39.69 -46.44 -12.26
C ARG A 130 -41.05 -45.80 -12.54
N ARG A 131 -42.00 -46.55 -13.12
CA ARG A 131 -43.36 -46.04 -13.44
C ARG A 131 -44.12 -45.60 -12.18
N THR A 132 -43.91 -46.25 -11.04
CA THR A 132 -44.53 -45.87 -9.76
C THR A 132 -43.88 -44.64 -9.12
N PHE A 133 -42.55 -44.48 -9.18
CA PHE A 133 -41.88 -43.23 -8.82
C PHE A 133 -42.38 -42.07 -9.70
N ASP A 134 -42.47 -42.28 -11.02
CA ASP A 134 -42.99 -41.31 -11.98
C ASP A 134 -44.46 -40.93 -11.72
N ARG A 135 -45.25 -41.81 -11.10
CA ARG A 135 -46.65 -41.55 -10.72
C ARG A 135 -46.75 -40.89 -9.34
N ALA A 136 -45.90 -41.27 -8.39
CA ALA A 136 -45.82 -40.63 -7.07
C ALA A 136 -45.47 -39.14 -7.18
N LEU A 137 -44.46 -38.81 -8.00
CA LEU A 137 -44.08 -37.42 -8.29
C LEU A 137 -45.17 -36.62 -9.02
N ARG A 138 -46.04 -37.27 -9.80
CA ARG A 138 -47.22 -36.63 -10.43
C ARG A 138 -48.42 -36.47 -9.49
N ALA A 139 -48.54 -37.34 -8.49
CA ALA A 139 -49.69 -37.38 -7.57
C ALA A 139 -49.54 -36.43 -6.37
N LEU A 140 -48.32 -36.03 -6.04
CA LEU A 140 -47.97 -35.30 -4.82
C LEU A 140 -47.48 -33.87 -5.10
N PRO A 141 -47.74 -32.90 -4.19
CA PRO A 141 -47.21 -31.55 -4.27
C PRO A 141 -45.67 -31.51 -4.22
N ILE A 142 -45.09 -30.50 -4.86
CA ILE A 142 -43.62 -30.32 -4.99
C ILE A 142 -42.90 -30.29 -3.63
N THR A 143 -43.53 -29.77 -2.57
CA THR A 143 -42.99 -29.73 -1.20
C THR A 143 -42.75 -31.11 -0.58
N GLN A 144 -43.25 -32.19 -1.17
CA GLN A 144 -43.01 -33.57 -0.73
C GLN A 144 -42.11 -34.35 -1.70
N HIS A 145 -41.67 -33.75 -2.81
CA HIS A 145 -40.84 -34.42 -3.80
C HIS A 145 -39.47 -34.81 -3.24
N ASN A 146 -38.85 -33.99 -2.38
CA ASN A 146 -37.54 -34.26 -1.77
C ASN A 146 -37.50 -35.63 -1.04
N ARG A 147 -38.62 -36.03 -0.40
CA ARG A 147 -38.75 -37.33 0.30
C ARG A 147 -38.83 -38.52 -0.65
N ILE A 148 -39.23 -38.29 -1.90
CA ILE A 148 -39.30 -39.30 -2.95
C ILE A 148 -38.01 -39.32 -3.74
N TRP A 149 -37.40 -38.16 -4.02
CA TRP A 149 -36.12 -38.06 -4.69
C TRP A 149 -35.01 -38.76 -3.93
N SER A 150 -34.92 -38.66 -2.60
CA SER A 150 -33.91 -39.42 -1.83
C SER A 150 -34.02 -40.95 -1.99
N LEU A 151 -35.25 -41.47 -2.08
CA LEU A 151 -35.53 -42.89 -2.37
C LEU A 151 -35.32 -43.24 -3.85
N TYR A 152 -35.54 -42.29 -4.76
CA TYR A 152 -35.42 -42.51 -6.20
C TYR A 152 -33.97 -42.41 -6.68
N LEU A 153 -33.15 -41.53 -6.11
CA LEU A 153 -31.71 -41.41 -6.38
C LEU A 153 -30.95 -42.62 -5.83
N SER A 154 -31.27 -43.08 -4.62
CA SER A 154 -30.70 -44.34 -4.08
C SER A 154 -31.11 -45.55 -4.93
N PHE A 155 -32.35 -45.61 -5.40
CA PHE A 155 -32.78 -46.61 -6.39
C PHE A 155 -32.04 -46.48 -7.74
N ALA A 156 -31.87 -45.26 -8.27
CA ALA A 156 -31.21 -44.99 -9.53
C ALA A 156 -29.72 -45.39 -9.51
N ASN A 157 -29.01 -45.03 -8.43
CA ASN A 157 -27.60 -45.38 -8.25
C ASN A 157 -27.44 -46.91 -8.10
N ALA A 158 -28.37 -47.59 -7.43
CA ALA A 158 -28.37 -49.06 -7.32
C ALA A 158 -28.78 -49.78 -8.61
N ALA A 159 -29.64 -49.19 -9.45
CA ALA A 159 -30.09 -49.78 -10.72
C ALA A 159 -29.06 -49.63 -11.86
N SER A 160 -28.25 -48.56 -11.82
CA SER A 160 -27.19 -48.23 -12.77
C SER A 160 -27.64 -48.08 -14.25
N GLY A 161 -26.68 -47.75 -15.13
CA GLY A 161 -26.89 -47.55 -16.57
C GLY A 161 -27.70 -46.29 -16.94
N GLU A 162 -28.24 -46.27 -18.16
CA GLU A 162 -28.99 -45.13 -18.73
C GLU A 162 -30.18 -44.68 -17.86
N THR A 163 -30.78 -45.61 -17.12
CA THR A 163 -31.93 -45.31 -16.25
C THR A 163 -31.55 -44.25 -15.23
N ALA A 164 -30.37 -44.39 -14.61
CA ALA A 164 -29.86 -43.42 -13.64
C ALA A 164 -29.60 -42.05 -14.29
N VAL A 165 -28.98 -42.01 -15.47
CA VAL A 165 -28.73 -40.74 -16.18
C VAL A 165 -30.06 -40.05 -16.51
N LYS A 166 -31.06 -40.79 -16.97
CA LYS A 166 -32.41 -40.27 -17.26
C LYS A 166 -33.16 -39.81 -16.01
N THR A 167 -32.98 -40.46 -14.85
CA THR A 167 -33.56 -39.98 -13.58
C THR A 167 -32.84 -38.76 -13.03
N TRP A 168 -31.51 -38.70 -13.11
CA TRP A 168 -30.73 -37.55 -12.68
C TRP A 168 -31.01 -36.31 -13.57
N ARG A 169 -31.10 -36.47 -14.91
CA ARG A 169 -31.57 -35.38 -15.81
C ARG A 169 -32.92 -34.79 -15.40
N ARG A 170 -33.84 -35.62 -14.88
CA ARG A 170 -35.15 -35.17 -14.40
C ARG A 170 -35.09 -34.58 -12.98
N TYR A 171 -34.15 -35.03 -12.15
CA TYR A 171 -33.88 -34.44 -10.84
C TYR A 171 -33.35 -33.01 -10.98
N MET A 172 -32.43 -32.78 -11.92
CA MET A 172 -31.88 -31.45 -12.25
C MET A 172 -32.94 -30.40 -12.64
N GLN A 173 -34.06 -30.81 -13.25
CA GLN A 173 -35.18 -29.91 -13.56
C GLN A 173 -35.90 -29.38 -12.31
N VAL A 174 -35.67 -29.99 -11.14
CA VAL A 174 -36.28 -29.64 -9.85
C VAL A 174 -35.23 -29.09 -8.88
N HIS A 175 -34.01 -29.61 -8.93
CA HIS A 175 -32.87 -29.18 -8.10
C HIS A 175 -31.62 -28.98 -8.99
N PRO A 176 -31.42 -27.77 -9.55
CA PRO A 176 -30.20 -27.44 -10.28
C PRO A 176 -28.93 -27.53 -9.43
N GLU A 177 -29.04 -27.37 -8.10
CA GLU A 177 -27.94 -27.30 -7.13
C GLU A 177 -27.09 -28.59 -7.03
N ASP A 178 -27.67 -29.76 -7.29
CA ASP A 178 -26.99 -31.07 -7.16
C ASP A 178 -26.28 -31.52 -8.46
N ALA A 179 -25.91 -30.57 -9.33
CA ALA A 179 -25.32 -30.88 -10.65
C ALA A 179 -23.90 -31.46 -10.58
N GLU A 180 -23.14 -31.14 -9.53
CA GLU A 180 -21.79 -31.68 -9.28
C GLU A 180 -21.82 -33.21 -9.07
N ASP A 181 -22.79 -33.71 -8.30
CA ASP A 181 -22.96 -35.15 -8.02
C ASP A 181 -23.33 -35.94 -9.31
N LEU A 182 -24.01 -35.28 -10.27
CA LEU A 182 -24.27 -35.84 -11.59
C LEU A 182 -23.00 -35.86 -12.45
N ILE A 183 -22.15 -34.83 -12.39
CA ILE A 183 -20.89 -34.78 -13.12
C ILE A 183 -19.95 -35.89 -12.66
N GLU A 184 -19.78 -36.10 -11.35
CA GLU A 184 -18.97 -37.21 -10.82
C GLU A 184 -19.50 -38.57 -11.28
N LEU A 185 -20.83 -38.75 -11.28
CA LEU A 185 -21.49 -39.95 -11.79
C LEU A 185 -21.30 -40.15 -13.31
N LEU A 186 -21.17 -39.08 -14.09
CA LEU A 186 -20.87 -39.15 -15.53
C LEU A 186 -19.40 -39.48 -15.80
N VAL A 187 -18.47 -38.86 -15.06
CA VAL A 187 -17.03 -39.15 -15.11
C VAL A 187 -16.75 -40.61 -14.77
N LEU A 188 -17.36 -41.14 -13.70
CA LEU A 188 -17.27 -42.56 -13.31
C LEU A 188 -17.83 -43.55 -14.35
N ARG A 189 -18.48 -43.07 -15.42
CA ARG A 189 -19.11 -43.89 -16.47
C ARG A 189 -18.52 -43.68 -17.86
N GLY A 190 -17.47 -42.86 -17.99
CA GLY A 190 -16.89 -42.50 -19.29
C GLY A 190 -17.75 -41.51 -20.11
N GLY A 191 -18.71 -40.83 -19.49
CA GLY A 191 -19.64 -39.91 -20.14
C GLY A 191 -19.08 -38.50 -20.36
N TYR A 192 -17.81 -38.37 -20.75
CA TYR A 192 -17.05 -37.11 -20.72
C TYR A 192 -17.66 -35.99 -21.56
N THR A 193 -18.24 -36.31 -22.72
CA THR A 193 -18.95 -35.33 -23.58
C THR A 193 -20.25 -34.82 -22.96
N GLU A 194 -20.99 -35.66 -22.22
CA GLU A 194 -22.14 -35.19 -21.43
C GLU A 194 -21.68 -34.40 -20.20
N ALA A 195 -20.60 -34.80 -19.53
CA ALA A 195 -20.03 -34.10 -18.38
C ALA A 195 -19.55 -32.68 -18.76
N ALA A 196 -18.80 -32.54 -19.86
CA ALA A 196 -18.36 -31.25 -20.38
C ALA A 196 -19.55 -30.34 -20.75
N LYS A 197 -20.60 -30.86 -21.39
CA LYS A 197 -21.83 -30.08 -21.64
C LYS A 197 -22.49 -29.60 -20.35
N ARG A 198 -22.47 -30.40 -19.27
CA ARG A 198 -22.98 -29.97 -17.95
C ARG A 198 -22.10 -28.94 -17.26
N TYR A 199 -20.78 -29.04 -17.36
CA TYR A 199 -19.91 -27.95 -16.93
C TYR A 199 -20.23 -26.65 -17.68
N ILE A 200 -20.42 -26.70 -19.01
CA ILE A 200 -20.78 -25.52 -19.83
C ILE A 200 -22.13 -24.92 -19.40
N ASP A 201 -23.16 -25.76 -19.16
CA ASP A 201 -24.46 -25.30 -18.64
C ASP A 201 -24.27 -24.54 -17.31
N ILE A 202 -23.56 -25.15 -16.35
CA ILE A 202 -23.27 -24.58 -15.02
C ILE A 202 -22.46 -23.28 -15.11
N LEU A 203 -21.47 -23.21 -16.00
CA LEU A 203 -20.57 -22.06 -16.17
C LEU A 203 -21.18 -20.90 -16.97
N ASN A 204 -22.36 -21.11 -17.58
CA ASN A 204 -23.17 -20.05 -18.17
C ASN A 204 -24.29 -19.58 -17.22
N ASP A 205 -24.75 -20.42 -16.29
CA ASP A 205 -25.73 -20.04 -15.26
C ASP A 205 -25.08 -19.23 -14.13
N THR A 206 -25.07 -17.89 -14.27
CA THR A 206 -24.54 -16.92 -13.28
C THR A 206 -25.26 -16.90 -11.91
N ARG A 207 -26.22 -17.80 -11.71
CA ARG A 207 -26.97 -17.99 -10.45
C ARG A 207 -26.64 -19.32 -9.76
N PHE A 208 -25.81 -20.17 -10.36
CA PHE A 208 -25.43 -21.44 -9.77
C PHE A 208 -24.44 -21.22 -8.61
N SER A 209 -24.88 -21.52 -7.40
CA SER A 209 -24.01 -21.67 -6.23
C SER A 209 -23.75 -23.15 -5.98
N SER A 210 -22.48 -23.55 -6.03
CA SER A 210 -22.01 -24.90 -5.71
C SER A 210 -22.35 -25.28 -4.27
N LYS A 211 -22.97 -26.45 -4.09
CA LYS A 211 -23.27 -27.02 -2.77
C LYS A 211 -22.00 -27.37 -1.98
N ARG A 212 -20.90 -27.63 -2.69
CA ARG A 212 -19.56 -27.87 -2.14
C ARG A 212 -18.75 -26.58 -1.91
N GLY A 213 -19.29 -25.41 -2.27
CA GLY A 213 -18.61 -24.12 -2.13
C GLY A 213 -17.47 -23.86 -3.12
N LYS A 214 -17.31 -24.72 -4.14
CA LYS A 214 -16.31 -24.56 -5.22
C LYS A 214 -16.52 -23.25 -5.99
N GLY A 215 -15.45 -22.51 -6.24
CA GLY A 215 -15.49 -21.30 -7.05
C GLY A 215 -15.72 -21.59 -8.54
N HIS A 216 -16.26 -20.63 -9.29
CA HIS A 216 -16.41 -20.76 -10.75
C HIS A 216 -15.08 -21.05 -11.48
N TYR A 217 -13.95 -20.61 -10.93
CA TYR A 217 -12.62 -20.94 -11.45
C TYR A 217 -12.23 -22.40 -11.19
N GLU A 218 -12.57 -22.96 -10.03
CA GLU A 218 -12.25 -24.35 -9.68
C GLU A 218 -13.07 -25.34 -10.53
N LEU A 219 -14.35 -25.02 -10.75
CA LEU A 219 -15.19 -25.75 -11.72
C LEU A 219 -14.66 -25.63 -13.15
N TRP A 220 -14.02 -24.49 -13.50
CA TRP A 220 -13.36 -24.31 -14.79
C TRP A 220 -12.06 -25.12 -14.90
N SER A 221 -11.22 -25.16 -13.86
CA SER A 221 -10.00 -25.97 -13.87
C SER A 221 -10.31 -27.46 -13.89
N GLU A 222 -11.28 -27.94 -13.10
CA GLU A 222 -11.72 -29.34 -13.13
C GLU A 222 -12.29 -29.74 -14.51
N MET A 223 -13.03 -28.84 -15.17
CA MET A 223 -13.47 -29.05 -16.55
C MET A 223 -12.29 -29.14 -17.52
N VAL A 224 -11.32 -28.23 -17.43
CA VAL A 224 -10.15 -28.21 -18.33
C VAL A 224 -9.25 -29.43 -18.09
N GLU A 225 -8.98 -29.79 -16.83
CA GLU A 225 -8.23 -30.99 -16.46
C GLU A 225 -8.91 -32.25 -17.00
N MET A 226 -10.23 -32.39 -16.84
CA MET A 226 -10.98 -33.52 -17.41
C MET A 226 -10.92 -33.57 -18.95
N LEU A 227 -11.03 -32.41 -19.62
CA LEU A 227 -10.91 -32.31 -21.09
C LEU A 227 -9.48 -32.63 -21.58
N VAL A 228 -8.44 -32.27 -20.82
CA VAL A 228 -7.05 -32.62 -21.11
C VAL A 228 -6.79 -34.10 -20.83
N GLU A 229 -7.27 -34.64 -19.71
CA GLU A 229 -7.04 -36.03 -19.34
C GLU A 229 -7.68 -37.00 -20.34
N HIS A 230 -8.94 -36.75 -20.70
CA HIS A 230 -9.74 -37.58 -21.60
C HIS A 230 -9.74 -37.05 -23.05
N ALA A 231 -8.71 -36.30 -23.45
CA ALA A 231 -8.56 -35.73 -24.79
C ALA A 231 -8.83 -36.68 -26.00
N PRO A 232 -8.45 -37.98 -25.98
CA PRO A 232 -8.78 -38.89 -27.09
C PRO A 232 -10.22 -39.46 -27.05
N GLU A 233 -10.92 -39.37 -25.92
CA GLU A 233 -12.27 -39.93 -25.70
C GLU A 233 -13.39 -38.89 -25.89
N VAL A 234 -13.03 -37.60 -25.95
CA VAL A 234 -13.97 -36.51 -26.23
C VAL A 234 -14.24 -36.41 -27.74
N GLU A 235 -15.44 -36.80 -28.16
CA GLU A 235 -15.88 -36.65 -29.55
C GLU A 235 -15.91 -35.16 -29.97
N THR A 236 -15.12 -34.80 -30.98
CA THR A 236 -15.09 -33.45 -31.59
C THR A 236 -15.74 -33.42 -32.98
N SER A 237 -16.87 -34.13 -33.16
CA SER A 237 -17.62 -34.18 -34.41
C SER A 237 -18.43 -32.90 -34.66
N TYR A 238 -18.62 -32.51 -35.93
CA TYR A 238 -19.22 -31.20 -36.28
C TYR A 238 -20.70 -31.03 -35.88
N GLU A 239 -21.40 -32.11 -35.51
CA GLU A 239 -22.84 -32.10 -35.17
C GLU A 239 -23.14 -32.35 -33.69
N ASN A 240 -22.25 -33.05 -32.96
CA ASN A 240 -22.43 -33.40 -31.54
C ASN A 240 -21.23 -33.03 -30.66
N GLY A 241 -20.09 -32.69 -31.26
CA GLY A 241 -18.84 -32.47 -30.59
C GLY A 241 -18.73 -31.10 -29.93
N ILE A 242 -17.74 -31.01 -29.07
CA ILE A 242 -17.46 -29.83 -28.25
C ILE A 242 -16.23 -29.14 -28.84
N ASP A 243 -16.35 -27.85 -29.13
CA ASP A 243 -15.18 -27.04 -29.48
C ASP A 243 -14.37 -26.71 -28.21
N VAL A 244 -13.49 -27.66 -27.85
CA VAL A 244 -12.58 -27.55 -26.70
C VAL A 244 -11.67 -26.33 -26.84
N GLU A 245 -11.27 -25.97 -28.05
CA GLU A 245 -10.42 -24.81 -28.30
C GLU A 245 -11.18 -23.51 -28.07
N GLY A 246 -12.37 -23.34 -28.67
CA GLY A 246 -13.24 -22.19 -28.43
C GLY A 246 -13.62 -22.02 -26.95
N ILE A 247 -13.83 -23.13 -26.22
CA ILE A 247 -14.07 -23.10 -24.77
C ILE A 247 -12.85 -22.61 -24.02
N ILE A 248 -11.67 -23.22 -24.18
CA ILE A 248 -10.48 -22.82 -23.41
C ILE A 248 -10.06 -21.39 -23.76
N ARG A 249 -10.18 -20.97 -25.03
CA ARG A 249 -10.03 -19.57 -25.47
C ARG A 249 -11.01 -18.63 -24.77
N SER A 250 -12.28 -19.01 -24.61
CA SER A 250 -13.24 -18.23 -23.83
C SER A 250 -12.85 -18.14 -22.33
N GLY A 251 -12.23 -19.19 -21.79
CA GLY A 251 -11.63 -19.20 -20.45
C GLY A 251 -10.46 -18.22 -20.31
N ILE A 252 -9.55 -18.18 -21.28
CA ILE A 252 -8.40 -17.25 -21.33
C ILE A 252 -8.85 -15.78 -21.35
N VAL A 253 -10.01 -15.49 -21.96
CA VAL A 253 -10.64 -14.16 -21.94
C VAL A 253 -11.31 -13.88 -20.59
N ARG A 254 -12.07 -14.82 -20.02
CA ARG A 254 -12.78 -14.66 -18.73
C ARG A 254 -11.84 -14.59 -17.53
N PHE A 255 -10.73 -15.33 -17.53
CA PHE A 255 -9.80 -15.47 -16.40
C PHE A 255 -8.41 -14.93 -16.76
N GLY A 256 -8.23 -13.61 -16.58
CA GLY A 256 -6.96 -12.93 -16.87
C GLY A 256 -5.78 -13.37 -16.01
N ASP A 257 -6.03 -13.84 -14.78
CA ASP A 257 -4.99 -14.03 -13.75
C ASP A 257 -4.25 -15.38 -13.81
N GLN A 258 -4.73 -16.34 -14.61
CA GLN A 258 -4.15 -17.69 -14.73
C GLN A 258 -4.08 -18.17 -16.19
N ARG A 259 -3.83 -17.23 -17.12
CA ARG A 259 -3.76 -17.53 -18.57
C ARG A 259 -2.70 -18.58 -18.91
N GLY A 260 -1.57 -18.61 -18.21
CA GLY A 260 -0.48 -19.57 -18.44
C GLY A 260 -0.95 -21.01 -18.31
N LYS A 261 -1.69 -21.34 -17.24
CA LYS A 261 -2.24 -22.69 -17.03
C LYS A 261 -3.24 -23.09 -18.11
N LEU A 262 -4.07 -22.15 -18.58
CA LEU A 262 -5.06 -22.43 -19.62
C LEU A 262 -4.42 -22.62 -21.00
N TRP A 263 -3.38 -21.85 -21.33
CA TRP A 263 -2.59 -22.06 -22.55
C TRP A 263 -1.84 -23.40 -22.52
N VAL A 264 -1.19 -23.75 -21.40
CA VAL A 264 -0.55 -25.07 -21.22
C VAL A 264 -1.58 -26.21 -21.26
N GLY A 265 -2.78 -26.01 -20.68
CA GLY A 265 -3.89 -26.96 -20.78
C GLY A 265 -4.34 -27.17 -22.23
N LEU A 266 -4.52 -26.09 -23.00
CA LEU A 266 -4.88 -26.17 -24.41
C LEU A 266 -3.78 -26.85 -25.26
N ALA A 267 -2.51 -26.52 -25.02
CA ALA A 267 -1.39 -27.17 -25.72
C ALA A 267 -1.31 -28.67 -25.37
N THR A 268 -1.38 -29.04 -24.09
CA THR A 268 -1.35 -30.45 -23.65
C THR A 268 -2.54 -31.27 -24.15
N TYR A 269 -3.71 -30.68 -24.35
CA TYR A 269 -4.83 -31.31 -25.07
C TYR A 269 -4.42 -31.72 -26.50
N TRP A 270 -3.80 -30.83 -27.28
CA TRP A 270 -3.37 -31.12 -28.65
C TRP A 270 -2.17 -32.08 -28.71
N ILE A 271 -1.27 -32.03 -27.73
CA ILE A 271 -0.18 -33.01 -27.55
C ILE A 271 -0.77 -34.42 -27.36
N ARG A 272 -1.75 -34.58 -26.46
CA ARG A 272 -2.45 -35.87 -26.23
C ARG A 272 -3.25 -36.36 -27.43
N ARG A 273 -3.69 -35.45 -28.31
CA ARG A 273 -4.29 -35.80 -29.62
C ARG A 273 -3.27 -36.06 -30.73
N GLY A 274 -1.97 -35.97 -30.46
CA GLY A 274 -0.89 -36.21 -31.43
C GLY A 274 -0.72 -35.12 -32.50
N SER A 275 -1.35 -33.95 -32.34
CA SER A 275 -1.29 -32.85 -33.31
C SER A 275 -0.23 -31.81 -32.90
N PHE A 276 1.04 -32.19 -33.02
CA PHE A 276 2.17 -31.41 -32.51
C PHE A 276 2.31 -30.01 -33.13
N GLU A 277 1.96 -29.83 -34.42
CA GLU A 277 2.02 -28.51 -35.06
C GLU A 277 1.07 -27.50 -34.41
N ARG A 278 -0.18 -27.90 -34.18
CA ARG A 278 -1.18 -27.03 -33.50
C ARG A 278 -0.77 -26.72 -32.06
N ALA A 279 -0.15 -27.66 -31.36
CA ALA A 279 0.38 -27.39 -30.02
C ALA A 279 1.43 -26.27 -30.04
N ARG A 280 2.29 -26.21 -31.07
CA ARG A 280 3.28 -25.14 -31.26
C ARG A 280 2.64 -23.81 -31.62
N ASP A 281 1.68 -23.79 -32.54
CA ASP A 281 0.92 -22.58 -32.88
C ASP A 281 0.28 -21.95 -31.62
N ILE A 282 -0.23 -22.82 -30.73
CA ILE A 282 -0.85 -22.44 -29.46
C ILE A 282 0.16 -21.99 -28.40
N PHE A 283 1.37 -22.57 -28.36
CA PHE A 283 2.46 -22.07 -27.51
C PHE A 283 2.97 -20.70 -27.98
N GLU A 284 3.17 -20.50 -29.29
CA GLU A 284 3.55 -19.21 -29.89
C GLU A 284 2.46 -18.14 -29.67
N GLU A 285 1.18 -18.48 -29.85
CA GLU A 285 0.07 -17.58 -29.53
C GLU A 285 -0.01 -17.28 -28.02
N GLY A 286 0.26 -18.26 -27.16
CA GLY A 286 0.34 -18.08 -25.71
C GLY A 286 1.44 -17.09 -25.32
N ILE A 287 2.66 -17.31 -25.80
CA ILE A 287 3.82 -16.43 -25.60
C ILE A 287 3.52 -15.01 -26.11
N THR A 288 2.90 -14.88 -27.29
CA THR A 288 2.59 -13.58 -27.91
C THR A 288 1.30 -12.93 -27.42
N THR A 289 0.55 -13.51 -26.48
CA THR A 289 -0.66 -12.89 -25.88
C THR A 289 -0.55 -12.66 -24.38
N VAL A 290 0.39 -13.29 -23.69
CA VAL A 290 0.58 -13.16 -22.25
C VAL A 290 1.09 -11.76 -21.85
N MET A 291 0.57 -11.28 -20.71
CA MET A 291 0.96 -10.02 -20.09
C MET A 291 1.81 -10.19 -18.84
N THR A 292 1.81 -11.35 -18.15
CA THR A 292 2.58 -11.55 -16.91
C THR A 292 3.87 -12.34 -17.16
N VAL A 293 4.95 -11.99 -16.46
CA VAL A 293 6.22 -12.73 -16.55
C VAL A 293 6.06 -14.18 -16.06
N ARG A 294 5.19 -14.41 -15.06
CA ARG A 294 4.97 -15.76 -14.49
C ARG A 294 4.26 -16.68 -15.48
N ASP A 295 3.21 -16.19 -16.14
CA ASP A 295 2.54 -16.95 -17.19
C ASP A 295 3.49 -17.19 -18.38
N PHE A 296 4.34 -16.21 -18.72
CA PHE A 296 5.32 -16.36 -19.79
C PHE A 296 6.34 -17.45 -19.46
N THR A 297 6.92 -17.47 -18.25
CA THR A 297 7.82 -18.55 -17.84
C THR A 297 7.12 -19.91 -17.85
N LEU A 298 5.88 -20.00 -17.35
CA LEU A 298 5.12 -21.26 -17.35
C LEU A 298 4.83 -21.79 -18.76
N ILE A 299 4.47 -20.92 -19.72
CA ILE A 299 4.25 -21.33 -21.11
C ILE A 299 5.58 -21.65 -21.80
N PHE A 300 6.61 -20.81 -21.61
CA PHE A 300 7.91 -20.99 -22.27
C PHE A 300 8.63 -22.25 -21.78
N ASP A 301 8.69 -22.48 -20.47
CA ASP A 301 9.37 -23.65 -19.91
C ASP A 301 8.60 -24.94 -20.30
N ALA A 302 7.26 -24.93 -20.32
CA ALA A 302 6.46 -26.05 -20.84
C ALA A 302 6.62 -26.25 -22.37
N TYR A 303 6.84 -25.19 -23.15
CA TYR A 303 7.12 -25.29 -24.58
C TYR A 303 8.53 -25.85 -24.84
N ALA A 304 9.52 -25.44 -24.05
CA ALA A 304 10.87 -25.96 -24.09
C ALA A 304 10.90 -27.45 -23.70
N GLU A 305 10.29 -27.85 -22.58
CA GLU A 305 10.14 -29.26 -22.17
C GLU A 305 9.45 -30.09 -23.27
N PHE A 306 8.45 -29.53 -23.95
CA PHE A 306 7.77 -30.20 -25.06
C PHE A 306 8.69 -30.43 -26.27
N GLU A 307 9.37 -29.40 -26.78
CA GLU A 307 10.30 -29.57 -27.90
C GLU A 307 11.50 -30.46 -27.52
N GLU A 308 12.04 -30.35 -26.30
CA GLU A 308 13.09 -31.25 -25.78
C GLU A 308 12.61 -32.71 -25.73
N SER A 309 11.39 -32.98 -25.23
CA SER A 309 10.83 -34.35 -25.18
C SER A 309 10.64 -34.96 -26.57
N ILE A 310 10.27 -34.13 -27.55
CA ILE A 310 10.10 -34.51 -28.95
C ILE A 310 11.45 -34.76 -29.63
N ILE A 311 12.41 -33.85 -29.44
CA ILE A 311 13.75 -33.97 -30.00
C ILE A 311 14.44 -35.21 -29.41
N GLY A 312 14.32 -35.44 -28.10
CA GLY A 312 14.81 -36.66 -27.44
C GLY A 312 14.19 -37.94 -28.03
N ALA A 313 12.87 -37.99 -28.19
CA ALA A 313 12.21 -39.15 -28.81
C ALA A 313 12.61 -39.39 -30.28
N LEU A 314 12.86 -38.31 -31.05
CA LEU A 314 13.34 -38.40 -32.43
C LEU A 314 14.83 -38.80 -32.50
N MET A 315 15.67 -38.32 -31.57
CA MET A 315 17.06 -38.74 -31.42
C MET A 315 17.17 -40.22 -31.05
N ASP A 316 16.40 -40.70 -30.06
CA ASP A 316 16.36 -42.13 -29.68
C ASP A 316 15.86 -43.00 -30.83
N ALA A 317 14.87 -42.52 -31.60
CA ALA A 317 14.39 -43.20 -32.79
C ALA A 317 15.44 -43.22 -33.93
N SER A 318 16.21 -42.15 -34.12
CA SER A 318 17.31 -42.09 -35.09
C SER A 318 18.48 -42.97 -34.68
N ALA A 319 18.92 -42.91 -33.42
CA ALA A 319 19.94 -43.81 -32.87
C ALA A 319 19.53 -45.29 -32.99
N SER A 320 18.25 -45.61 -32.75
CA SER A 320 17.68 -46.95 -32.95
C SER A 320 17.60 -47.39 -34.42
N ARG A 321 17.57 -46.46 -35.36
CA ARG A 321 17.60 -46.69 -36.82
C ARG A 321 19.05 -46.87 -37.32
N ALA A 322 19.96 -45.99 -36.89
CA ALA A 322 21.40 -46.08 -37.15
C ALA A 322 21.99 -47.40 -36.61
N GLY A 323 21.62 -47.82 -35.39
CA GLY A 323 22.02 -49.11 -34.82
C GLY A 323 21.48 -50.35 -35.57
N LYS A 324 20.53 -50.16 -36.50
CA LYS A 324 20.02 -51.19 -37.42
C LYS A 324 20.54 -51.04 -38.85
N GLY A 325 21.38 -50.04 -39.13
CA GLY A 325 21.93 -49.75 -40.46
C GLY A 325 20.89 -49.24 -41.46
N ILE A 326 19.80 -48.62 -41.00
CA ILE A 326 18.76 -48.02 -41.85
C ILE A 326 18.85 -46.50 -41.69
N GLU A 327 19.54 -45.84 -42.61
CA GLU A 327 19.55 -44.38 -42.72
C GLU A 327 18.26 -43.90 -43.41
N SER A 328 17.70 -42.77 -42.95
CA SER A 328 16.41 -42.26 -43.42
C SER A 328 16.45 -40.74 -43.45
N GLU A 329 17.00 -40.22 -44.55
CA GLU A 329 17.31 -38.80 -44.77
C GLU A 329 16.14 -37.87 -44.41
N GLU A 330 14.90 -38.24 -44.74
CA GLU A 330 13.70 -37.43 -44.46
C GLU A 330 13.46 -37.23 -42.96
N SER A 331 13.63 -38.28 -42.15
CA SER A 331 13.41 -38.24 -40.70
C SER A 331 14.57 -37.65 -39.92
N ASP A 332 15.77 -37.67 -40.49
CA ASP A 332 16.95 -37.05 -39.88
C ASP A 332 17.00 -35.55 -40.26
N LEU A 333 16.55 -35.17 -41.47
CA LEU A 333 16.23 -33.79 -41.85
C LEU A 333 15.12 -33.19 -40.97
N GLU A 334 14.08 -33.96 -40.61
CA GLU A 334 13.06 -33.50 -39.68
C GLU A 334 13.63 -33.20 -38.27
N LEU A 335 14.57 -34.02 -37.80
CA LEU A 335 15.29 -33.78 -36.55
C LEU A 335 16.11 -32.49 -36.62
N ASP A 336 16.91 -32.30 -37.68
CA ASP A 336 17.72 -31.09 -37.90
C ASP A 336 16.86 -29.81 -37.96
N ILE A 337 15.72 -29.87 -38.67
CA ILE A 337 14.77 -28.74 -38.74
C ILE A 337 14.19 -28.41 -37.36
N ARG A 338 13.93 -29.42 -36.51
CA ARG A 338 13.41 -29.20 -35.14
C ARG A 338 14.49 -28.67 -34.21
N MET A 339 15.73 -29.17 -34.30
CA MET A 339 16.87 -28.64 -33.55
C MET A 339 17.14 -27.16 -33.89
N MET A 340 17.20 -26.81 -35.17
CA MET A 340 17.37 -25.41 -35.62
C MET A 340 16.24 -24.49 -35.13
N ARG A 341 14.99 -25.00 -35.05
CA ARG A 341 13.85 -24.23 -34.50
C ARG A 341 13.98 -24.04 -32.99
N PHE A 342 14.43 -25.06 -32.25
CA PHE A 342 14.65 -24.98 -30.81
C PHE A 342 15.78 -23.99 -30.45
N GLU A 343 16.92 -24.03 -31.17
CA GLU A 343 17.99 -23.03 -31.02
C GLU A 343 17.47 -21.61 -31.24
N ASN A 344 16.70 -21.39 -32.31
CA ASN A 344 16.08 -20.09 -32.62
C ASN A 344 15.05 -19.66 -31.57
N LEU A 345 14.33 -20.58 -30.93
CA LEU A 345 13.43 -20.29 -29.81
C LEU A 345 14.22 -19.86 -28.55
N MET A 346 15.33 -20.55 -28.26
CA MET A 346 16.19 -20.26 -27.11
C MET A 346 16.89 -18.89 -27.26
N ASP A 347 17.39 -18.58 -28.46
CA ASP A 347 17.94 -17.25 -28.79
C ASP A 347 16.90 -16.13 -28.67
N ARG A 348 15.61 -16.44 -28.91
CA ARG A 348 14.50 -15.49 -28.74
C ARG A 348 14.09 -15.27 -27.28
N ARG A 349 14.42 -16.16 -26.34
CA ARG A 349 13.95 -16.08 -24.94
C ARG A 349 14.19 -14.70 -24.30
N PRO A 350 15.36 -14.04 -24.43
CA PRO A 350 15.58 -12.70 -23.86
C PRO A 350 14.72 -11.61 -24.52
N PHE A 351 14.52 -11.70 -25.84
CA PHE A 351 13.68 -10.77 -26.59
C PHE A 351 12.20 -10.92 -26.22
N LEU A 352 11.70 -12.16 -26.11
CA LEU A 352 10.33 -12.47 -25.73
C LEU A 352 10.03 -12.03 -24.28
N LEU A 353 10.96 -12.25 -23.34
CA LEU A 353 10.83 -11.77 -21.97
C LEU A 353 10.78 -10.23 -21.92
N ASN A 354 11.62 -9.54 -22.69
CA ASN A 354 11.60 -8.09 -22.80
C ASN A 354 10.28 -7.59 -23.43
N ASP A 355 9.77 -8.28 -24.46
CA ASP A 355 8.46 -8.02 -25.08
C ASP A 355 7.33 -8.07 -24.03
N VAL A 356 7.31 -9.07 -23.14
CA VAL A 356 6.32 -9.20 -22.04
C VAL A 356 6.42 -8.01 -21.07
N LEU A 357 7.63 -7.58 -20.71
CA LEU A 357 7.83 -6.41 -19.84
C LEU A 357 7.37 -5.09 -20.51
N LEU A 358 7.63 -4.94 -21.81
CA LEU A 358 7.17 -3.79 -22.60
C LEU A 358 5.65 -3.80 -22.81
N ARG A 359 5.01 -4.97 -22.89
CA ARG A 359 3.53 -5.10 -22.92
C ARG A 359 2.88 -4.70 -21.61
N GLN A 360 3.52 -4.97 -20.46
CA GLN A 360 3.06 -4.48 -19.15
C GLN A 360 3.15 -2.96 -19.07
N ASN A 361 4.31 -2.41 -19.42
CA ASN A 361 4.59 -0.97 -19.29
C ASN A 361 5.33 -0.43 -20.53
N PRO A 362 4.61 -0.05 -21.60
CA PRO A 362 5.23 0.50 -22.82
C PRO A 362 6.04 1.78 -22.57
N ASN A 363 5.76 2.49 -21.48
CA ASN A 363 6.41 3.74 -21.09
C ASN A 363 7.69 3.55 -20.24
N ASN A 364 8.16 2.31 -20.03
CA ASN A 364 9.32 2.01 -19.20
C ASN A 364 10.63 2.11 -20.01
N VAL A 365 11.37 3.21 -19.83
CA VAL A 365 12.53 3.54 -20.69
C VAL A 365 13.70 2.54 -20.53
N PRO A 366 14.12 2.15 -19.30
CA PRO A 366 15.17 1.14 -19.11
C PRO A 366 14.96 -0.21 -19.82
N GLU A 367 13.71 -0.65 -20.02
CA GLU A 367 13.45 -1.92 -20.73
C GLU A 367 13.62 -1.78 -22.25
N TRP A 368 13.34 -0.60 -22.81
CA TRP A 368 13.68 -0.30 -24.21
C TRP A 368 15.20 -0.21 -24.41
N GLU A 369 15.94 0.34 -23.46
CA GLU A 369 17.41 0.37 -23.53
C GLU A 369 18.02 -1.04 -23.45
N LYS A 370 17.49 -1.91 -22.60
CA LYS A 370 17.86 -3.35 -22.60
C LYS A 370 17.55 -4.02 -23.94
N ARG A 371 16.39 -3.72 -24.55
CA ARG A 371 16.04 -4.24 -25.91
C ARG A 371 17.09 -3.86 -26.93
N VAL A 372 17.54 -2.60 -26.93
CA VAL A 372 18.60 -2.12 -27.83
C VAL A 372 19.92 -2.84 -27.55
N ALA A 373 20.29 -3.03 -26.29
CA ALA A 373 21.51 -3.74 -25.92
C ALA A 373 21.52 -5.21 -26.40
N LEU A 374 20.36 -5.88 -26.42
CA LEU A 374 20.23 -7.26 -26.93
C LEU A 374 20.50 -7.39 -28.44
N TRP A 375 20.26 -6.35 -29.25
CA TRP A 375 20.51 -6.40 -30.71
C TRP A 375 21.98 -6.22 -31.10
N GLY A 376 22.83 -5.73 -30.19
CA GLY A 376 24.27 -5.57 -30.39
C GLY A 376 24.62 -4.80 -31.67
N ASP A 377 25.28 -5.47 -32.62
CA ASP A 377 25.80 -4.87 -33.85
C ASP A 377 24.78 -4.71 -34.98
N LYS A 378 23.55 -5.23 -34.84
CA LYS A 378 22.53 -5.21 -35.90
C LYS A 378 21.87 -3.82 -36.05
N LYS A 379 22.56 -2.95 -36.78
CA LYS A 379 22.20 -1.52 -36.93
C LYS A 379 20.75 -1.24 -37.37
N VAL A 380 20.18 -2.07 -38.23
CA VAL A 380 18.81 -1.86 -38.75
C VAL A 380 17.75 -2.13 -37.67
N GLU A 381 17.88 -3.24 -36.95
CA GLU A 381 16.96 -3.66 -35.88
C GLU A 381 17.09 -2.72 -34.66
N VAL A 382 18.31 -2.23 -34.36
CA VAL A 382 18.54 -1.15 -33.38
C VAL A 382 17.76 0.12 -33.73
N VAL A 383 17.86 0.60 -34.98
CA VAL A 383 17.13 1.81 -35.41
C VAL A 383 15.61 1.60 -35.34
N GLN A 384 15.11 0.44 -35.77
CA GLN A 384 13.68 0.09 -35.67
C GLN A 384 13.20 0.11 -34.21
N THR A 385 13.94 -0.52 -33.28
CA THR A 385 13.54 -0.51 -31.87
C THR A 385 13.58 0.87 -31.23
N TYR A 386 14.50 1.75 -31.61
CA TYR A 386 14.44 3.15 -31.20
C TYR A 386 13.22 3.89 -31.79
N THR A 387 12.85 3.67 -33.06
CA THR A 387 11.63 4.28 -33.63
C THR A 387 10.35 3.74 -33.00
N ASP A 388 10.30 2.45 -32.66
CA ASP A 388 9.17 1.82 -31.97
C ASP A 388 9.04 2.33 -30.53
N ALA A 389 10.16 2.48 -29.81
CA ALA A 389 10.20 3.10 -28.49
C ALA A 389 9.68 4.55 -28.56
N ILE A 390 10.15 5.35 -29.51
CA ILE A 390 9.76 6.77 -29.66
C ILE A 390 8.26 6.91 -30.02
N THR A 391 7.68 5.98 -30.78
CA THR A 391 6.26 6.03 -31.15
C THR A 391 5.32 5.48 -30.07
N THR A 392 5.79 4.56 -29.22
CA THR A 392 4.97 3.94 -28.15
C THR A 392 5.06 4.65 -26.80
N ILE A 393 6.21 5.23 -26.44
CA ILE A 393 6.41 5.94 -25.17
C ILE A 393 5.67 7.28 -25.19
N ASN A 394 4.78 7.47 -24.20
CA ASN A 394 4.12 8.76 -23.98
C ASN A 394 5.01 9.66 -23.09
N PRO A 395 5.54 10.81 -23.57
CA PRO A 395 6.51 11.62 -22.84
C PRO A 395 6.08 12.08 -21.43
N LYS A 396 4.77 12.29 -21.21
CA LYS A 396 4.22 12.65 -19.89
C LYS A 396 4.08 11.48 -18.90
N ARG A 397 4.04 10.24 -19.40
CA ARG A 397 3.84 9.00 -18.64
C ARG A 397 5.09 8.10 -18.61
N ALA A 398 6.19 8.57 -19.19
CA ALA A 398 7.48 7.89 -19.15
C ALA A 398 7.91 7.61 -17.70
N VAL A 399 8.38 6.39 -17.46
CA VAL A 399 9.00 5.98 -16.20
C VAL A 399 10.47 5.74 -16.48
N GLY A 400 11.32 6.49 -15.78
CA GLY A 400 12.75 6.57 -16.06
C GLY A 400 13.14 7.75 -16.97
N PRO A 401 14.44 7.98 -17.15
CA PRO A 401 15.00 9.15 -17.84
C PRO A 401 14.80 9.07 -19.36
N PHE A 402 13.68 9.59 -19.87
CA PHE A 402 13.37 9.58 -21.31
C PHE A 402 14.41 10.34 -22.16
N HIS A 403 15.17 11.27 -21.56
CA HIS A 403 16.29 11.93 -22.22
C HIS A 403 17.43 10.96 -22.57
N GLN A 404 17.69 9.93 -21.75
CA GLN A 404 18.78 8.97 -21.99
C GLN A 404 18.52 8.14 -23.25
N LEU A 405 17.26 7.77 -23.55
CA LEU A 405 16.91 7.07 -24.78
C LEU A 405 17.30 7.88 -26.04
N TRP A 406 16.99 9.18 -26.05
CA TRP A 406 17.34 10.07 -27.17
C TRP A 406 18.85 10.33 -27.24
N ALA A 407 19.52 10.52 -26.09
CA ALA A 407 20.97 10.67 -26.04
C ALA A 407 21.70 9.41 -26.52
N ASN A 408 21.24 8.22 -26.11
CA ASN A 408 21.78 6.92 -26.54
C ASN A 408 21.53 6.67 -28.04
N TYR A 409 20.35 7.06 -28.56
CA TYR A 409 20.06 7.01 -29.99
C TYR A 409 20.97 7.95 -30.80
N ALA A 410 21.23 9.16 -30.31
CA ALA A 410 22.17 10.09 -30.94
C ALA A 410 23.63 9.59 -30.86
N LYS A 411 24.07 9.07 -29.70
CA LYS A 411 25.41 8.47 -29.49
C LYS A 411 25.62 7.23 -30.37
N PHE A 412 24.58 6.49 -30.72
CA PHE A 412 24.64 5.40 -31.69
C PHE A 412 25.00 5.90 -33.11
N TYR A 413 24.40 7.00 -33.57
CA TYR A 413 24.77 7.64 -34.84
C TYR A 413 26.13 8.36 -34.79
N GLU A 414 26.51 8.92 -33.64
CA GLU A 414 27.84 9.49 -33.38
C GLU A 414 28.93 8.42 -33.57
N ARG A 415 28.77 7.24 -32.95
CA ARG A 415 29.63 6.05 -33.19
C ARG A 415 29.59 5.55 -34.63
N GLY A 416 28.49 5.79 -35.36
CA GLY A 416 28.36 5.51 -36.78
C GLY A 416 29.06 6.52 -37.70
N GLY A 417 29.58 7.63 -37.16
CA GLY A 417 30.16 8.76 -37.92
C GLY A 417 29.13 9.70 -38.55
N ASP A 418 27.84 9.48 -38.30
CA ASP A 418 26.73 10.08 -39.06
C ASP A 418 26.16 11.32 -38.33
N ILE A 419 27.03 12.31 -38.09
CA ILE A 419 26.74 13.53 -37.29
C ILE A 419 25.50 14.27 -37.80
N ARG A 420 25.23 14.26 -39.12
CA ARG A 420 24.03 14.87 -39.71
C ARG A 420 22.73 14.23 -39.20
N ASN A 421 22.70 12.91 -39.10
CA ASN A 421 21.55 12.17 -38.59
C ASN A 421 21.41 12.36 -37.07
N ALA A 422 22.53 12.37 -36.33
CA ALA A 422 22.54 12.68 -34.89
C ALA A 422 21.98 14.08 -34.60
N ARG A 423 22.34 15.11 -35.37
CA ARG A 423 21.77 16.47 -35.28
C ARG A 423 20.27 16.50 -35.55
N ILE A 424 19.78 15.80 -36.58
CA ILE A 424 18.34 15.68 -36.87
C ILE A 424 17.58 14.99 -35.71
N ILE A 425 18.21 14.00 -35.07
CA ILE A 425 17.66 13.28 -33.92
C ILE A 425 17.58 14.20 -32.71
N MET A 426 18.64 14.94 -32.37
CA MET A 426 18.62 15.92 -31.27
C MET A 426 17.60 17.05 -31.52
N GLU A 427 17.50 17.56 -32.76
CA GLU A 427 16.52 18.59 -33.09
C GLU A 427 15.07 18.08 -33.01
N LYS A 428 14.84 16.78 -33.24
CA LYS A 428 13.54 16.12 -32.98
C LYS A 428 13.32 15.93 -31.49
N ALA A 429 14.31 15.46 -30.74
CA ALA A 429 14.23 15.22 -29.29
C ALA A 429 13.82 16.50 -28.54
N VAL A 430 14.49 17.63 -28.81
CA VAL A 430 14.19 18.95 -28.23
C VAL A 430 12.73 19.39 -28.47
N LYS A 431 12.12 18.98 -29.59
CA LYS A 431 10.72 19.30 -29.94
C LYS A 431 9.71 18.44 -29.18
N VAL A 432 10.13 17.37 -28.49
CA VAL A 432 9.24 16.54 -27.68
C VAL A 432 8.93 17.22 -26.34
N PRO A 433 7.66 17.27 -25.89
CA PRO A 433 7.30 17.81 -24.58
C PRO A 433 7.59 16.78 -23.48
N PHE A 434 8.79 16.84 -22.90
CA PHE A 434 9.21 16.04 -21.73
C PHE A 434 8.29 16.24 -20.50
N LYS A 435 8.44 15.41 -19.47
CA LYS A 435 7.72 15.59 -18.20
C LYS A 435 8.37 16.70 -17.36
N SER A 436 9.69 16.69 -17.26
CA SER A 436 10.45 17.67 -16.48
C SER A 436 11.17 18.68 -17.38
N VAL A 437 11.30 19.92 -16.90
CA VAL A 437 12.16 20.95 -17.52
C VAL A 437 13.64 20.55 -17.39
N ALA A 438 14.00 19.77 -16.35
CA ALA A 438 15.36 19.26 -16.17
C ALA A 438 15.75 18.25 -17.25
N GLU A 439 14.88 17.29 -17.60
CA GLU A 439 15.13 16.31 -18.67
C GLU A 439 15.39 16.98 -20.03
N LEU A 440 14.65 18.07 -20.31
CA LEU A 440 14.85 18.83 -21.53
C LEU A 440 16.14 19.69 -21.47
N ALA A 441 16.52 20.21 -20.30
CA ALA A 441 17.81 20.87 -20.13
C ALA A 441 18.98 19.88 -20.32
N ASP A 442 18.85 18.65 -19.82
CA ASP A 442 19.83 17.58 -19.99
C ASP A 442 19.97 17.18 -21.47
N MET A 443 18.87 17.14 -22.23
CA MET A 443 18.93 16.95 -23.70
C MET A 443 19.70 18.06 -24.43
N TRP A 444 19.53 19.32 -24.02
CA TRP A 444 20.27 20.44 -24.61
C TRP A 444 21.76 20.39 -24.27
N ILE A 445 22.10 20.01 -23.04
CA ILE A 445 23.49 19.82 -22.60
C ILE A 445 24.13 18.66 -23.37
N GLU A 446 23.48 17.50 -23.49
CA GLU A 446 23.98 16.37 -24.29
C GLU A 446 24.17 16.70 -25.78
N TRP A 447 23.34 17.58 -26.35
CA TRP A 447 23.56 18.08 -27.71
C TRP A 447 24.77 19.02 -27.78
N ALA A 448 24.91 19.96 -26.85
CA ALA A 448 26.09 20.83 -26.79
C ALA A 448 27.38 20.03 -26.55
N GLU A 449 27.37 19.05 -25.65
CA GLU A 449 28.48 18.11 -25.42
C GLU A 449 28.81 17.28 -26.66
N MET A 450 27.82 16.86 -27.46
CA MET A 450 28.09 16.20 -28.73
C MET A 450 28.87 17.11 -29.70
N GLU A 451 28.50 18.39 -29.80
CA GLU A 451 29.24 19.33 -30.66
C GLU A 451 30.63 19.64 -30.09
N LEU A 452 30.79 19.70 -28.76
CA LEU A 452 32.10 19.83 -28.09
C LEU A 452 33.00 18.61 -28.31
N ARG A 453 32.46 17.38 -28.24
CA ARG A 453 33.19 16.14 -28.57
C ARG A 453 33.67 16.09 -30.02
N ASN A 454 33.00 16.83 -30.91
CA ASN A 454 33.36 16.98 -32.33
C ASN A 454 34.06 18.32 -32.63
N GLU A 455 34.61 19.00 -31.62
CA GLU A 455 35.39 20.25 -31.71
C GLU A 455 34.64 21.46 -32.32
N ASN A 456 33.31 21.40 -32.46
CA ASN A 456 32.49 22.47 -33.05
C ASN A 456 32.00 23.48 -32.00
N TYR A 457 32.93 24.23 -31.38
CA TYR A 457 32.62 25.20 -30.31
C TYR A 457 31.56 26.25 -30.72
N ASP A 458 31.65 26.80 -31.94
CA ASP A 458 30.67 27.75 -32.47
C ASP A 458 29.25 27.16 -32.57
N ASP A 459 29.13 25.89 -32.98
CA ASP A 459 27.84 25.20 -33.02
C ASP A 459 27.29 24.93 -31.62
N ALA A 460 28.15 24.54 -30.66
CA ALA A 460 27.74 24.38 -29.26
C ALA A 460 27.17 25.69 -28.68
N VAL A 461 27.84 26.83 -28.90
CA VAL A 461 27.35 28.15 -28.48
C VAL A 461 26.04 28.50 -29.19
N ARG A 462 25.90 28.24 -30.49
CA ARG A 462 24.64 28.46 -31.24
C ARG A 462 23.48 27.59 -30.74
N VAL A 463 23.74 26.33 -30.41
CA VAL A 463 22.76 25.38 -29.85
C VAL A 463 22.26 25.87 -28.49
N MET A 464 23.17 26.27 -27.60
CA MET A 464 22.81 26.81 -26.29
C MET A 464 22.09 28.16 -26.37
N ALA A 465 22.53 29.08 -27.24
CA ALA A 465 21.83 30.35 -27.48
C ALA A 465 20.39 30.14 -28.02
N LYS A 466 20.17 29.11 -28.85
CA LYS A 466 18.83 28.70 -29.32
C LYS A 466 17.97 28.15 -28.19
N ALA A 467 18.54 27.38 -27.27
CA ALA A 467 17.84 26.84 -26.08
C ALA A 467 17.37 27.96 -25.11
N ILE A 468 18.15 29.03 -25.04
CA ILE A 468 17.98 30.15 -24.11
C ILE A 468 17.06 31.26 -24.66
N GLN A 469 16.73 31.23 -25.95
CA GLN A 469 15.92 32.28 -26.59
C GLN A 469 14.49 32.35 -26.00
N ALA A 470 14.29 33.29 -25.08
CA ALA A 470 13.03 33.46 -24.36
C ALA A 470 11.85 33.77 -25.31
N PRO A 471 10.66 33.17 -25.09
CA PRO A 471 9.43 33.62 -25.74
C PRO A 471 9.16 35.10 -25.44
N LYS A 472 8.55 35.83 -26.37
CA LYS A 472 8.23 37.28 -26.24
C LYS A 472 7.24 37.64 -25.11
N ARG A 473 6.88 36.69 -24.23
CA ARG A 473 6.05 36.89 -23.03
C ARG A 473 6.84 36.36 -21.83
N SER A 474 7.36 37.27 -21.02
CA SER A 474 8.25 37.00 -19.88
C SER A 474 7.55 36.44 -18.63
N ASN A 475 6.21 36.48 -18.59
CA ASN A 475 5.41 36.10 -17.42
C ASN A 475 4.96 34.63 -17.47
N VAL A 476 5.93 33.73 -17.62
CA VAL A 476 5.75 32.26 -17.61
C VAL A 476 6.43 31.70 -16.36
N ASP A 477 5.67 31.08 -15.47
CA ASP A 477 6.24 30.49 -14.25
C ASP A 477 6.92 29.14 -14.51
N TYR A 478 8.05 28.90 -13.85
CA TYR A 478 8.84 27.68 -14.02
C TYR A 478 8.09 26.42 -13.53
N PHE A 479 7.19 26.59 -12.56
CA PHE A 479 6.41 25.51 -11.95
C PHE A 479 5.01 25.30 -12.55
N ASP A 480 4.59 26.10 -13.55
CA ASP A 480 3.28 25.92 -14.18
C ASP A 480 3.26 24.69 -15.11
N GLU A 481 2.70 23.59 -14.62
CA GLU A 481 2.56 22.33 -15.37
C GLU A 481 1.62 22.41 -16.58
N ALA A 482 0.78 23.45 -16.70
CA ALA A 482 -0.08 23.65 -17.86
C ALA A 482 0.71 24.11 -19.10
N LEU A 483 1.84 24.81 -18.92
CA LEU A 483 2.69 25.30 -19.98
C LEU A 483 3.75 24.27 -20.41
N SER A 484 4.09 24.25 -21.70
CA SER A 484 5.05 23.28 -22.22
C SER A 484 6.44 23.48 -21.59
N PRO A 485 7.21 22.40 -21.31
CA PRO A 485 8.54 22.55 -20.72
C PRO A 485 9.45 23.46 -21.55
N GLN A 486 9.35 23.41 -22.88
CA GLN A 486 10.10 24.26 -23.82
C GLN A 486 9.94 25.76 -23.53
N GLN A 487 8.75 26.21 -23.13
CA GLN A 487 8.53 27.61 -22.75
C GLN A 487 9.18 27.98 -21.41
N ARG A 488 9.50 26.98 -20.58
CA ARG A 488 10.09 27.10 -19.23
C ARG A 488 11.60 26.83 -19.19
N VAL A 489 12.18 26.19 -20.21
CA VAL A 489 13.64 25.87 -20.34
C VAL A 489 14.53 27.09 -20.14
N HIS A 490 14.15 28.25 -20.68
CA HIS A 490 14.93 29.49 -20.54
C HIS A 490 15.04 29.99 -19.08
N LYS A 491 14.28 29.41 -18.14
CA LYS A 491 14.40 29.64 -16.68
C LYS A 491 15.21 28.56 -15.94
N SER A 492 15.75 27.55 -16.62
CA SER A 492 16.52 26.47 -16.00
C SER A 492 17.94 26.92 -15.65
N TRP A 493 18.28 26.94 -14.36
CA TRP A 493 19.62 27.29 -13.89
C TRP A 493 20.73 26.43 -14.52
N LYS A 494 20.53 25.11 -14.61
CA LYS A 494 21.53 24.16 -15.11
C LYS A 494 21.96 24.43 -16.55
N LEU A 495 21.04 24.94 -17.37
CA LEU A 495 21.31 25.35 -18.74
C LEU A 495 22.12 26.65 -18.79
N TRP A 496 21.81 27.60 -17.91
CA TRP A 496 22.54 28.86 -17.78
C TRP A 496 23.95 28.67 -17.24
N SER A 497 24.17 27.79 -16.25
CA SER A 497 25.53 27.53 -15.74
C SER A 497 26.42 26.94 -16.83
N PHE A 498 25.97 25.87 -17.51
CA PHE A 498 26.72 25.27 -18.61
C PHE A 498 26.96 26.26 -19.77
N TYR A 499 25.99 27.13 -20.06
CA TYR A 499 26.16 28.18 -21.06
C TYR A 499 27.18 29.24 -20.64
N VAL A 500 27.18 29.66 -19.37
CA VAL A 500 28.18 30.59 -18.82
C VAL A 500 29.57 29.97 -18.90
N ASP A 501 29.75 28.73 -18.46
CA ASP A 501 31.05 28.03 -18.50
C ASP A 501 31.58 27.89 -19.95
N LEU A 502 30.70 27.62 -20.91
CA LEU A 502 31.02 27.56 -22.34
C LEU A 502 31.36 28.95 -22.93
N VAL A 503 30.62 29.98 -22.54
CA VAL A 503 30.80 31.36 -23.02
C VAL A 503 32.04 31.99 -22.41
N GLU A 504 32.38 31.69 -21.16
CA GLU A 504 33.60 32.14 -20.48
C GLU A 504 34.86 31.51 -21.08
N SER A 505 34.77 30.27 -21.56
CA SER A 505 35.91 29.57 -22.20
C SER A 505 36.09 29.88 -23.70
N VAL A 506 35.03 30.27 -24.42
CA VAL A 506 35.07 30.43 -25.90
C VAL A 506 34.95 31.88 -26.37
N SER A 507 34.23 32.75 -25.65
CA SER A 507 33.69 34.00 -26.23
C SER A 507 34.37 35.30 -25.75
N THR A 508 33.90 36.43 -26.28
CA THR A 508 34.42 37.76 -25.93
C THR A 508 33.76 38.35 -24.67
N LEU A 509 34.49 39.20 -23.94
CA LEU A 509 34.01 39.89 -22.73
C LEU A 509 32.60 40.51 -22.90
N ASP A 510 32.35 41.15 -24.05
CA ASP A 510 31.07 41.84 -24.33
C ASP A 510 29.90 40.88 -24.59
N GLU A 511 30.18 39.61 -24.91
CA GLU A 511 29.18 38.55 -25.00
C GLU A 511 28.94 37.96 -23.61
N VAL A 512 30.00 37.67 -22.86
CA VAL A 512 29.94 37.24 -21.45
C VAL A 512 29.11 38.22 -20.60
N LYS A 513 29.35 39.54 -20.72
CA LYS A 513 28.57 40.58 -20.02
C LYS A 513 27.07 40.49 -20.36
N LYS A 514 26.70 40.37 -21.63
CA LYS A 514 25.29 40.25 -22.07
C LYS A 514 24.63 38.98 -21.54
N VAL A 515 25.37 37.88 -21.47
CA VAL A 515 24.90 36.61 -20.91
C VAL A 515 24.60 36.77 -19.42
N TYR A 516 25.53 37.34 -18.64
CA TYR A 516 25.30 37.63 -17.22
C TYR A 516 24.15 38.63 -17.03
N GLU A 517 24.09 39.75 -17.76
CA GLU A 517 22.99 40.72 -17.68
C GLU A 517 21.62 40.05 -17.91
N ARG A 518 21.53 39.11 -18.85
CA ARG A 518 20.30 38.37 -19.13
C ARG A 518 19.90 37.42 -17.99
N ILE A 519 20.85 36.86 -17.25
CA ILE A 519 20.59 36.07 -16.03
C ILE A 519 19.96 36.97 -14.95
N PHE A 520 20.47 38.19 -14.76
CA PHE A 520 19.88 39.17 -13.82
C PHE A 520 18.46 39.59 -14.24
N GLU A 521 18.22 39.87 -15.53
CA GLU A 521 16.87 40.20 -16.05
C GLU A 521 15.84 39.11 -15.75
N LEU A 522 16.22 37.84 -15.87
CA LEU A 522 15.33 36.70 -15.63
C LEU A 522 15.17 36.34 -14.14
N ARG A 523 15.94 36.98 -13.24
CA ARG A 523 15.98 36.72 -11.79
C ARG A 523 16.29 35.26 -11.41
N ILE A 524 17.14 34.59 -12.20
CA ILE A 524 17.59 33.21 -11.95
C ILE A 524 19.02 33.18 -11.38
N ALA A 525 19.65 34.34 -11.16
CA ALA A 525 21.00 34.42 -10.63
C ALA A 525 21.13 33.61 -9.34
N THR A 526 22.25 32.87 -9.21
CA THR A 526 22.68 32.33 -7.92
C THR A 526 23.71 33.26 -7.29
N PRO A 527 23.87 33.25 -5.95
CA PRO A 527 24.87 34.06 -5.25
C PRO A 527 26.26 33.87 -5.83
N GLN A 528 26.63 32.61 -6.09
CA GLN A 528 27.90 32.23 -6.70
C GLN A 528 28.13 32.93 -8.04
N THR A 529 27.10 33.13 -8.86
CA THR A 529 27.27 33.82 -10.15
C THR A 529 27.27 35.33 -10.08
N VAL A 530 26.74 35.95 -9.02
CA VAL A 530 27.06 37.34 -8.70
C VAL A 530 28.56 37.45 -8.37
N VAL A 531 29.09 36.51 -7.58
CA VAL A 531 30.51 36.45 -7.23
C VAL A 531 31.40 36.19 -8.46
N ASN A 532 31.08 35.21 -9.30
CA ASN A 532 31.86 34.91 -10.52
C ASN A 532 31.87 36.11 -11.47
N TYR A 533 30.72 36.76 -11.71
CA TYR A 533 30.64 37.92 -12.59
C TYR A 533 31.41 39.14 -12.02
N ALA A 534 31.32 39.36 -10.72
CA ALA A 534 32.10 40.39 -10.04
C ALA A 534 33.62 40.12 -10.10
N ASN A 535 34.05 38.87 -9.90
CA ASN A 535 35.45 38.45 -10.02
C ASN A 535 35.97 38.65 -11.45
N LEU A 536 35.23 38.21 -12.47
CA LEU A 536 35.56 38.40 -13.89
C LEU A 536 35.80 39.88 -14.20
N LEU A 537 34.91 40.77 -13.74
CA LEU A 537 35.07 42.20 -13.96
C LEU A 537 36.23 42.81 -13.18
N GLU A 538 36.58 42.27 -12.01
CA GLU A 538 37.77 42.67 -11.26
C GLU A 538 39.08 42.26 -11.92
N GLU A 539 39.14 41.06 -12.52
CA GLU A 539 40.27 40.61 -13.36
C GLU A 539 40.45 41.54 -14.57
N HIS A 540 39.35 41.95 -15.20
CA HIS A 540 39.31 42.95 -16.27
C HIS A 540 39.37 44.42 -15.78
N LYS A 541 39.51 44.66 -14.47
CA LYS A 541 39.68 45.98 -13.82
C LYS A 541 38.48 46.94 -13.89
N TYR A 542 37.28 46.44 -14.23
CA TYR A 542 36.01 47.18 -14.22
C TYR A 542 35.38 47.23 -12.81
N TYR A 543 36.10 47.81 -11.84
CA TYR A 543 35.72 47.80 -10.43
C TYR A 543 34.36 48.46 -10.13
N GLU A 544 34.01 49.56 -10.81
CA GLU A 544 32.71 50.21 -10.63
C GLU A 544 31.53 49.40 -11.19
N GLU A 545 31.78 48.54 -12.18
CA GLU A 545 30.76 47.62 -12.70
C GLU A 545 30.58 46.44 -11.73
N SER A 546 31.66 45.86 -11.21
CA SER A 546 31.61 44.85 -10.12
C SER A 546 30.78 45.33 -8.92
N PHE A 547 30.96 46.57 -8.46
CA PHE A 547 30.17 47.13 -7.35
C PHE A 547 28.67 47.25 -7.68
N LYS A 548 28.31 47.70 -8.90
CA LYS A 548 26.90 47.71 -9.35
C LYS A 548 26.28 46.32 -9.43
N ILE A 549 27.09 45.28 -9.62
CA ILE A 549 26.65 43.89 -9.67
C ILE A 549 26.43 43.31 -8.28
N PHE A 550 27.25 43.68 -7.30
CA PHE A 550 26.94 43.41 -5.89
C PHE A 550 25.66 44.12 -5.45
N GLU A 551 25.49 45.41 -5.75
CA GLU A 551 24.26 46.16 -5.47
C GLU A 551 23.01 45.47 -6.11
N ARG A 552 23.05 45.16 -7.41
CA ARG A 552 21.97 44.42 -8.11
C ARG A 552 21.76 42.99 -7.59
N GLY A 553 22.80 42.34 -7.07
CA GLY A 553 22.70 41.01 -6.46
C GLY A 553 22.02 41.07 -5.10
N LEU A 554 22.32 42.09 -4.31
CA LEU A 554 21.70 42.34 -3.01
C LEU A 554 20.21 42.67 -3.14
N ASP A 555 19.81 43.46 -4.15
CA ASP A 555 18.39 43.70 -4.50
C ASP A 555 17.59 42.41 -4.81
N LEU A 556 18.26 41.32 -5.19
CA LEU A 556 17.64 40.07 -5.62
C LEU A 556 17.55 38.99 -4.54
N PHE A 557 18.43 39.01 -3.53
CA PHE A 557 18.49 37.98 -2.49
C PHE A 557 18.09 38.52 -1.12
N SER A 558 17.25 37.77 -0.41
CA SER A 558 17.00 38.03 1.01
C SER A 558 18.12 37.46 1.89
N TYR A 559 18.22 37.96 3.12
CA TYR A 559 18.93 37.29 4.20
C TYR A 559 18.36 35.87 4.41
N PRO A 560 19.17 34.85 4.76
CA PRO A 560 20.59 34.90 5.15
C PRO A 560 21.60 35.05 4.02
N VAL A 561 21.24 34.78 2.76
CA VAL A 561 22.22 34.67 1.68
C VAL A 561 22.82 36.03 1.29
N ALA A 562 22.03 37.11 1.42
CA ALA A 562 22.51 38.48 1.29
C ALA A 562 23.69 38.82 2.24
N PHE A 563 23.79 38.17 3.41
CA PHE A 563 24.86 38.42 4.37
C PHE A 563 26.24 37.98 3.86
N GLU A 564 26.32 36.86 3.15
CA GLU A 564 27.58 36.38 2.55
C GLU A 564 28.02 37.31 1.42
N LEU A 565 27.07 37.77 0.58
CA LEU A 565 27.32 38.80 -0.43
C LEU A 565 27.78 40.12 0.20
N TRP A 566 27.12 40.60 1.27
CA TRP A 566 27.51 41.81 1.97
C TRP A 566 28.94 41.71 2.53
N ASN A 567 29.31 40.59 3.18
CA ASN A 567 30.67 40.41 3.70
C ASN A 567 31.72 40.42 2.58
N LEU A 568 31.46 39.77 1.45
CA LEU A 568 32.38 39.80 0.31
C LEU A 568 32.44 41.19 -0.34
N TYR A 569 31.30 41.87 -0.48
CA TYR A 569 31.25 43.21 -1.06
C TYR A 569 31.97 44.24 -0.17
N LEU A 570 31.72 44.22 1.13
CA LEU A 570 32.32 45.13 2.11
C LEU A 570 33.82 44.90 2.24
N THR A 571 34.31 43.65 2.28
CA THR A 571 35.77 43.38 2.31
C THR A 571 36.46 43.90 1.04
N LYS A 572 35.90 43.61 -0.16
CA LYS A 572 36.41 44.14 -1.44
C LYS A 572 36.40 45.69 -1.49
N ALA A 573 35.36 46.33 -0.93
CA ALA A 573 35.26 47.78 -0.85
C ALA A 573 36.28 48.41 0.14
N VAL A 574 36.53 47.74 1.27
CA VAL A 574 37.53 48.13 2.28
C VAL A 574 38.93 48.09 1.70
N ASP A 575 39.30 46.99 1.04
CA ASP A 575 40.63 46.76 0.45
C ASP A 575 40.96 47.80 -0.62
N ARG A 576 39.98 48.20 -1.44
CA ARG A 576 40.19 49.14 -2.54
C ARG A 576 40.31 50.61 -2.11
N LYS A 577 40.07 50.94 -0.83
CA LYS A 577 40.16 52.29 -0.26
C LYS A 577 39.28 53.32 -0.96
N ILE A 578 38.00 53.00 -1.11
CA ILE A 578 36.94 53.93 -1.54
C ILE A 578 36.83 55.10 -0.54
N GLY A 579 36.31 56.24 -0.99
CA GLY A 579 36.04 57.40 -0.13
C GLY A 579 35.17 57.06 1.09
N ILE A 580 35.53 57.63 2.24
CA ILE A 580 34.99 57.24 3.56
C ILE A 580 33.47 57.41 3.65
N GLU A 581 32.92 58.47 3.07
CA GLU A 581 31.47 58.74 3.07
C GLU A 581 30.70 57.66 2.32
N ARG A 582 31.13 57.29 1.11
CA ARG A 582 30.53 56.18 0.35
C ARG A 582 30.67 54.84 1.08
N LEU A 583 31.78 54.59 1.79
CA LEU A 583 31.91 53.38 2.61
C LEU A 583 30.92 53.39 3.78
N ARG A 584 30.73 54.53 4.46
CA ARG A 584 29.71 54.68 5.50
C ARG A 584 28.31 54.40 4.95
N ASP A 585 27.94 55.00 3.83
CA ASP A 585 26.63 54.80 3.21
C ASP A 585 26.39 53.31 2.88
N LEU A 586 27.40 52.59 2.37
CA LEU A 586 27.33 51.14 2.13
C LEU A 586 27.21 50.32 3.43
N PHE A 587 27.94 50.68 4.49
CA PHE A 587 27.81 50.01 5.79
C PHE A 587 26.46 50.31 6.47
N GLU A 588 25.90 51.51 6.31
CA GLU A 588 24.57 51.87 6.82
C GLU A 588 23.47 51.09 6.08
N GLN A 589 23.54 51.01 4.74
CA GLN A 589 22.64 50.17 3.93
C GLN A 589 22.71 48.69 4.32
N ALA A 590 23.93 48.15 4.50
CA ALA A 590 24.12 46.75 4.93
C ALA A 590 23.53 46.44 6.31
N VAL A 591 23.42 47.46 7.17
CA VAL A 591 22.96 47.37 8.56
C VAL A 591 21.45 47.60 8.70
N GLU A 592 20.82 48.38 7.80
CA GLU A 592 19.40 48.75 7.89
C GLU A 592 18.46 47.53 7.82
N ASP A 593 18.71 46.60 6.89
CA ASP A 593 17.90 45.39 6.70
C ASP A 593 18.45 44.13 7.43
N CYS A 594 19.52 44.25 8.22
CA CYS A 594 20.24 43.09 8.75
C CYS A 594 19.54 42.39 9.93
N PRO A 595 19.28 41.06 9.87
CA PRO A 595 18.80 40.30 11.02
C PRO A 595 19.81 40.25 12.18
N PRO A 596 19.34 40.24 13.45
CA PRO A 596 20.19 40.43 14.63
C PRO A 596 21.28 39.37 14.83
N LYS A 597 21.09 38.16 14.26
CA LYS A 597 22.04 37.04 14.31
C LYS A 597 23.30 37.26 13.46
N PHE A 598 23.19 38.03 12.38
CA PHE A 598 24.28 38.22 11.42
C PHE A 598 24.98 39.57 11.60
N ALA A 599 24.28 40.53 12.20
CA ALA A 599 24.73 41.89 12.46
C ALA A 599 26.12 41.99 13.14
N LYS A 600 26.46 41.06 14.06
CA LYS A 600 27.71 41.06 14.86
C LYS A 600 28.95 41.33 14.00
N THR A 601 29.10 40.63 12.88
CA THR A 601 30.29 40.69 12.04
C THR A 601 30.37 41.99 11.22
N ILE A 602 29.26 42.43 10.61
CA ILE A 602 29.19 43.69 9.84
C ILE A 602 29.51 44.88 10.75
N TYR A 603 28.96 44.91 11.97
CA TYR A 603 29.28 45.96 12.95
C TYR A 603 30.75 45.94 13.40
N LEU A 604 31.38 44.77 13.52
CA LEU A 604 32.81 44.66 13.82
C LEU A 604 33.67 45.15 12.65
N MET A 605 33.30 44.83 11.39
CA MET A 605 33.97 45.36 10.20
C MET A 605 33.85 46.88 10.09
N TYR A 606 32.64 47.43 10.30
CA TYR A 606 32.39 48.88 10.27
C TYR A 606 33.15 49.61 11.39
N GLY A 607 33.16 49.05 12.61
CA GLY A 607 33.91 49.58 13.73
C GLY A 607 35.43 49.58 13.50
N ASN A 608 35.99 48.48 12.99
CA ASN A 608 37.41 48.42 12.63
C ASN A 608 37.77 49.42 11.51
N LEU A 609 36.93 49.58 10.49
CA LEU A 609 37.13 50.60 9.44
C LEU A 609 37.19 52.03 10.02
N GLU A 610 36.28 52.36 10.93
CA GLU A 610 36.23 53.67 11.58
C GLU A 610 37.32 53.88 12.65
N GLU A 611 37.90 52.81 13.19
CA GLU A 611 39.14 52.89 13.99
C GLU A 611 40.38 53.13 13.11
N GLU A 612 40.49 52.46 11.97
CA GLU A 612 41.64 52.59 11.06
C GLU A 612 41.66 53.91 10.27
N ARG A 613 40.48 54.43 9.90
CA ARG A 613 40.34 55.55 8.94
C ARG A 613 39.47 56.71 9.44
N GLY A 614 38.73 56.51 10.54
CA GLY A 614 37.70 57.42 11.02
C GLY A 614 38.07 58.16 12.32
N LEU A 615 37.06 58.78 12.94
CA LEU A 615 37.20 59.29 14.31
C LEU A 615 36.73 58.20 15.28
N ALA A 616 37.57 57.83 16.25
CA ALA A 616 37.24 56.83 17.26
C ALA A 616 35.93 57.11 18.04
N ARG A 617 35.46 58.37 18.13
CA ARG A 617 34.15 58.72 18.68
C ARG A 617 32.97 58.17 17.87
N HIS A 618 33.11 58.09 16.54
CA HIS A 618 32.10 57.51 15.65
C HIS A 618 32.14 55.98 15.73
N ALA A 619 33.33 55.37 15.78
CA ALA A 619 33.48 53.94 16.06
C ALA A 619 32.79 53.52 17.37
N MET A 620 32.95 54.28 18.46
CA MET A 620 32.23 53.99 19.72
C MET A 620 30.71 54.09 19.59
N ARG A 621 30.18 55.04 18.78
CA ARG A 621 28.74 55.13 18.49
C ARG A 621 28.24 53.93 17.69
N ILE A 622 29.06 53.40 16.77
CA ILE A 622 28.76 52.21 15.98
C ILE A 622 28.73 50.97 16.89
N TYR A 623 29.72 50.79 17.78
CA TYR A 623 29.68 49.71 18.77
C TYR A 623 28.51 49.85 19.74
N GLU A 624 28.18 51.07 20.16
CA GLU A 624 26.99 51.33 20.97
C GLU A 624 25.69 50.90 20.25
N ARG A 625 25.55 51.22 18.95
CA ARG A 625 24.42 50.76 18.13
C ARG A 625 24.43 49.24 17.95
N ALA A 626 25.60 48.64 17.73
CA ALA A 626 25.77 47.20 17.60
C ALA A 626 25.24 46.44 18.84
N THR A 627 25.57 46.89 20.05
CA THR A 627 25.07 46.27 21.30
C THR A 627 23.54 46.24 21.44
N ARG A 628 22.81 47.09 20.70
CA ARG A 628 21.34 47.09 20.64
C ARG A 628 20.77 46.23 19.51
N ALA A 629 21.51 46.10 18.41
CA ALA A 629 21.06 45.42 17.20
C ALA A 629 21.40 43.92 17.15
N VAL A 630 22.32 43.46 18.01
CA VAL A 630 22.80 42.07 18.05
C VAL A 630 21.90 41.19 18.95
N SER A 631 21.77 39.91 18.56
CA SER A 631 21.07 38.85 19.29
C SER A 631 21.52 38.71 20.74
N ASP A 632 20.62 38.27 21.62
CA ASP A 632 20.89 38.16 23.07
C ASP A 632 22.14 37.31 23.36
N GLU A 633 22.28 36.16 22.69
CA GLU A 633 23.43 35.23 22.78
C GLU A 633 24.79 35.87 22.46
N ASP A 634 24.83 36.85 21.54
CA ASP A 634 26.06 37.51 21.08
C ASP A 634 26.29 38.87 21.76
N ARG A 635 25.33 39.33 22.58
CA ARG A 635 25.35 40.67 23.17
C ARG A 635 26.45 40.81 24.22
N ALA A 636 26.71 39.77 25.02
CA ALA A 636 27.80 39.77 26.00
C ALA A 636 29.17 39.93 25.33
N ASP A 637 29.43 39.21 24.22
CA ASP A 637 30.65 39.35 23.44
C ASP A 637 30.83 40.77 22.90
N MET A 638 29.78 41.37 22.35
CA MET A 638 29.83 42.74 21.83
C MET A 638 30.05 43.77 22.94
N PHE A 639 29.49 43.58 24.13
CA PHE A 639 29.83 44.43 25.28
C PHE A 639 31.27 44.24 25.74
N ASN A 640 31.78 43.01 25.83
CA ASN A 640 33.18 42.74 26.17
C ASN A 640 34.13 43.43 25.15
N PHE A 641 33.86 43.31 23.85
CA PHE A 641 34.63 43.97 22.81
C PHE A 641 34.55 45.51 22.90
N TYR A 642 33.35 46.07 23.06
CA TYR A 642 33.15 47.51 23.21
C TYR A 642 33.88 48.07 24.46
N ILE A 643 33.92 47.30 25.56
CA ILE A 643 34.67 47.65 26.78
C ILE A 643 36.18 47.63 26.53
N THR A 644 36.74 46.60 25.88
CA THR A 644 38.20 46.57 25.61
C THR A 644 38.63 47.70 24.68
N LYS A 645 37.83 48.03 23.67
CA LYS A 645 38.09 49.15 22.74
C LYS A 645 37.88 50.53 23.38
N SER A 646 36.87 50.71 24.23
CA SER A 646 36.69 51.96 24.97
C SER A 646 37.81 52.18 26.00
N ALA A 647 38.23 51.12 26.69
CA ALA A 647 39.34 51.17 27.63
C ALA A 647 40.69 51.55 26.96
N SER A 648 40.95 51.05 25.74
CA SER A 648 42.19 51.39 25.02
C SER A 648 42.18 52.81 24.44
N ASN A 649 41.05 53.30 23.93
CA ASN A 649 40.99 54.60 23.25
C ASN A 649 40.67 55.79 24.17
N PHE A 650 39.87 55.60 25.22
CA PHE A 650 39.41 56.68 26.11
C PHE A 650 39.75 56.46 27.59
N GLY A 651 40.43 55.36 27.92
CA GLY A 651 40.83 55.00 29.28
C GLY A 651 39.69 54.40 30.12
N LEU A 652 40.05 53.79 31.25
CA LEU A 652 39.09 53.07 32.10
C LEU A 652 37.83 53.87 32.50
N PRO A 653 37.87 55.19 32.83
CA PRO A 653 36.68 55.93 33.25
C PRO A 653 35.55 55.99 32.21
N SER A 654 35.85 55.90 30.90
CA SER A 654 34.84 55.89 29.85
C SER A 654 34.03 54.59 29.80
N THR A 655 34.51 53.52 30.45
CA THR A 655 33.85 52.21 30.45
C THR A 655 32.69 52.11 31.43
N ARG A 656 32.59 53.02 32.42
CA ARG A 656 31.54 52.99 33.46
C ARG A 656 30.10 52.97 32.90
N PRO A 657 29.70 53.88 31.98
CA PRO A 657 28.35 53.85 31.42
C PRO A 657 28.11 52.64 30.50
N ILE A 658 29.17 52.00 30.02
CA ILE A 658 29.09 50.78 29.20
C ILE A 658 28.75 49.59 30.08
N TYR A 659 29.39 49.45 31.25
CA TYR A 659 29.06 48.42 32.22
C TYR A 659 27.65 48.58 32.78
N GLU A 660 27.24 49.79 33.17
CA GLU A 660 25.87 50.07 33.62
C GLU A 660 24.82 49.66 32.58
N ARG A 661 25.09 49.87 31.29
CA ARG A 661 24.22 49.46 30.18
C ARG A 661 24.29 47.97 29.84
N ALA A 662 25.45 47.33 30.03
CA ALA A 662 25.56 45.89 29.88
C ALA A 662 24.70 45.18 30.93
N ILE A 663 24.74 45.65 32.18
CA ILE A 663 23.98 45.08 33.30
C ILE A 663 22.45 45.21 33.09
N THR A 664 21.97 46.26 32.41
CA THR A 664 20.53 46.44 32.12
C THR A 664 20.04 45.76 30.84
N ALA A 665 20.93 45.29 29.96
CA ALA A 665 20.59 44.74 28.64
C ALA A 665 20.93 43.25 28.45
N LEU A 666 21.56 42.62 29.44
CA LEU A 666 21.98 41.20 29.40
C LEU A 666 21.12 40.33 30.32
N PRO A 667 20.97 39.03 30.02
CA PRO A 667 20.38 38.05 30.93
C PRO A 667 21.18 37.91 32.24
N ASP A 668 20.50 37.51 33.32
CA ASP A 668 21.04 37.46 34.69
C ASP A 668 22.37 36.69 34.82
N SER A 669 22.55 35.61 34.05
CA SER A 669 23.79 34.80 34.02
C SER A 669 25.00 35.56 33.48
N GLU A 670 24.80 36.38 32.44
CA GLU A 670 25.85 37.15 31.77
C GLU A 670 26.07 38.50 32.46
N ALA A 671 24.99 39.12 32.94
CA ALA A 671 25.04 40.32 33.76
C ALA A 671 25.92 40.13 35.01
N LYS A 672 25.91 38.93 35.62
CA LYS A 672 26.84 38.53 36.70
C LYS A 672 28.31 38.64 36.30
N GLU A 673 28.70 38.13 35.13
CA GLU A 673 30.09 38.20 34.68
C GLU A 673 30.53 39.64 34.39
N MET A 674 29.62 40.44 33.81
CA MET A 674 29.86 41.85 33.57
C MET A 674 29.97 42.64 34.87
N CYS A 675 29.15 42.33 35.88
CA CYS A 675 29.29 42.90 37.23
C CYS A 675 30.65 42.59 37.86
N LEU A 676 31.15 41.35 37.74
CA LEU A 676 32.47 40.97 38.25
C LEU A 676 33.59 41.76 37.56
N LYS A 677 33.56 41.83 36.22
CA LYS A 677 34.50 42.64 35.42
C LYS A 677 34.43 44.13 35.78
N PHE A 678 33.23 44.65 36.07
CA PHE A 678 33.02 46.04 36.49
C PHE A 678 33.60 46.32 37.89
N ALA A 679 33.39 45.42 38.85
CA ALA A 679 33.94 45.55 40.20
C ALA A 679 35.48 45.44 40.21
N ASP A 680 36.06 44.55 39.40
CA ASP A 680 37.52 44.47 39.21
C ASP A 680 38.08 45.73 38.53
N MET A 681 37.32 46.38 37.66
CA MET A 681 37.69 47.64 37.00
C MET A 681 37.67 48.82 37.98
N GLU A 682 36.61 48.98 38.79
CA GLU A 682 36.55 50.02 39.82
C GLU A 682 37.59 49.81 40.94
N LYS A 683 37.91 48.55 41.28
CA LYS A 683 39.05 48.22 42.16
C LYS A 683 40.38 48.73 41.60
N ARG A 684 40.61 48.66 40.28
CA ARG A 684 41.81 49.22 39.62
C ARG A 684 41.80 50.76 39.58
N LEU A 685 40.63 51.40 39.60
CA LEU A 685 40.49 52.85 39.71
C LEU A 685 40.56 53.36 41.17
N GLY A 686 40.55 52.47 42.16
CA GLY A 686 40.62 52.80 43.60
C GLY A 686 39.26 53.13 44.25
N GLU A 687 38.15 53.00 43.52
CA GLU A 687 36.81 53.39 43.96
C GLU A 687 36.12 52.21 44.68
N ILE A 688 36.67 51.86 45.85
CA ILE A 688 36.30 50.66 46.64
C ILE A 688 34.81 50.64 46.99
N ASP A 689 34.21 51.78 47.35
CA ASP A 689 32.79 51.85 47.74
C ASP A 689 31.84 51.61 46.55
N ARG A 690 32.26 51.98 45.33
CA ARG A 690 31.51 51.65 44.11
C ARG A 690 31.63 50.16 43.79
N ALA A 691 32.84 49.60 43.88
CA ALA A 691 33.04 48.16 43.72
C ALA A 691 32.17 47.36 44.70
N ARG A 692 32.08 47.80 45.97
CA ARG A 692 31.20 47.23 47.00
C ARG A 692 29.71 47.35 46.65
N ALA A 693 29.27 48.48 46.13
CA ALA A 693 27.90 48.66 45.64
C ALA A 693 27.58 47.74 44.44
N ILE A 694 28.54 47.54 43.53
CA ILE A 694 28.42 46.62 42.38
C ILE A 694 28.31 45.18 42.86
N TYR A 695 29.13 44.74 43.83
CA TYR A 695 28.97 43.41 44.46
C TYR A 695 27.60 43.25 45.12
N GLY A 696 27.10 44.28 45.81
CA GLY A 696 25.75 44.30 46.38
C GLY A 696 24.65 44.17 45.32
N HIS A 697 24.78 44.85 44.19
CA HIS A 697 23.85 44.71 43.05
C HIS A 697 23.93 43.31 42.43
N ALA A 698 25.14 42.84 42.12
CA ALA A 698 25.40 41.53 41.54
C ALA A 698 24.88 40.37 42.41
N SER A 699 24.89 40.53 43.73
CA SER A 699 24.36 39.54 44.68
C SER A 699 22.88 39.21 44.47
N GLN A 700 22.10 40.12 43.88
CA GLN A 700 20.68 39.91 43.60
C GLN A 700 20.44 38.87 42.51
N PHE A 701 21.40 38.70 41.60
CA PHE A 701 21.40 37.73 40.49
C PHE A 701 22.19 36.46 40.82
N CYS A 702 22.87 36.40 41.99
CA CYS A 702 23.87 35.37 42.30
C CYS A 702 23.44 34.44 43.45
N ASP A 703 22.84 33.31 43.08
CA ASP A 703 22.54 32.20 43.98
C ASP A 703 23.77 31.76 44.82
N PRO A 704 23.70 31.78 46.17
CA PRO A 704 24.80 31.35 47.04
C PRO A 704 25.18 29.87 46.98
N ARG A 705 24.36 29.02 46.32
CA ARG A 705 24.58 27.57 46.21
C ARG A 705 25.16 27.11 44.87
N THR A 706 24.76 27.73 43.76
CA THR A 706 25.26 27.39 42.42
C THR A 706 26.51 28.19 42.07
N ASN A 707 26.62 29.43 42.54
CA ASN A 707 27.66 30.38 42.14
C ASN A 707 28.67 30.67 43.26
N VAL A 708 29.28 29.62 43.82
CA VAL A 708 30.24 29.72 44.95
C VAL A 708 31.39 30.69 44.65
N ASP A 709 31.91 30.69 43.42
CA ASP A 709 33.06 31.50 42.99
C ASP A 709 32.82 33.02 43.01
N PHE A 710 31.55 33.46 42.91
CA PHE A 710 31.21 34.87 43.08
C PHE A 710 31.37 35.29 44.55
N TRP A 711 30.84 34.46 45.44
CA TRP A 711 30.83 34.73 46.88
C TRP A 711 32.23 34.63 47.50
N THR A 712 33.09 33.73 47.02
CA THR A 712 34.49 33.67 47.45
C THR A 712 35.31 34.88 46.98
N LYS A 713 35.07 35.38 45.75
CA LYS A 713 35.69 36.63 45.27
C LYS A 713 35.24 37.86 46.07
N TRP A 714 33.95 37.97 46.39
CA TRP A 714 33.46 39.07 47.24
C TRP A 714 33.99 38.95 48.69
N GLU A 715 34.05 37.74 49.25
CA GLU A 715 34.66 37.50 50.56
C GLU A 715 36.15 37.91 50.59
N GLN A 716 36.93 37.55 49.57
CA GLN A 716 38.32 37.99 49.42
C GLN A 716 38.44 39.52 49.25
N PHE A 717 37.49 40.16 48.57
CA PHE A 717 37.44 41.62 48.43
C PHE A 717 37.19 42.32 49.77
N GLU A 718 36.21 41.87 50.56
CA GLU A 718 35.93 42.43 51.89
C GLU A 718 37.07 42.16 52.89
N VAL A 719 37.77 41.04 52.79
CA VAL A 719 38.96 40.76 53.62
C VAL A 719 40.14 41.69 53.26
N GLN A 720 40.26 42.12 52.00
CA GLN A 720 41.34 43.01 51.54
C GLN A 720 41.04 44.50 51.75
N HIS A 721 39.76 44.90 51.75
CA HIS A 721 39.34 46.32 51.66
C HIS A 721 38.14 46.68 52.56
N GLY A 722 37.77 45.84 53.51
CA GLY A 722 36.59 46.00 54.36
C GLY A 722 36.88 46.24 55.84
N ASN A 723 35.81 46.59 56.56
CA ASN A 723 35.77 46.67 58.01
C ASN A 723 34.87 45.54 58.54
N GLU A 724 34.92 45.24 59.84
CA GLU A 724 34.08 44.17 60.41
C GLU A 724 32.59 44.32 60.05
N ASP A 725 32.08 45.54 60.01
CA ASP A 725 30.67 45.80 59.76
C ASP A 725 30.29 45.67 58.28
N THR A 726 31.21 45.96 57.34
CA THR A 726 30.96 45.68 55.90
C THR A 726 30.99 44.17 55.63
N PHE A 727 31.86 43.43 56.32
CA PHE A 727 31.90 41.97 56.26
C PHE A 727 30.63 41.32 56.85
N LYS A 728 30.14 41.83 58.00
CA LYS A 728 28.85 41.42 58.60
C LYS A 728 27.68 41.72 57.65
N GLU A 729 27.70 42.85 56.93
CA GLU A 729 26.65 43.20 55.97
C GLU A 729 26.66 42.31 54.72
N MET A 730 27.84 41.98 54.17
CA MET A 730 27.97 40.97 53.11
C MET A 730 27.37 39.61 53.53
N LEU A 731 27.62 39.16 54.76
CA LEU A 731 27.04 37.92 55.29
C LEU A 731 25.52 38.01 55.52
N ARG A 732 24.98 39.18 55.88
CA ARG A 732 23.53 39.43 55.95
C ARG A 732 22.90 39.35 54.56
N ILE A 733 23.51 39.99 53.56
CA ILE A 733 23.06 39.94 52.16
C ILE A 733 23.12 38.49 51.64
N LYS A 734 24.19 37.75 51.89
CA LYS A 734 24.32 36.32 51.54
C LYS A 734 23.17 35.48 52.10
N ARG A 735 22.80 35.69 53.36
CA ARG A 735 21.66 35.01 54.01
C ARG A 735 20.30 35.47 53.47
N SER A 736 20.13 36.76 53.17
CA SER A 736 18.86 37.30 52.67
C SER A 736 18.58 36.85 51.23
N VAL A 737 19.61 36.82 50.37
CA VAL A 737 19.54 36.26 49.02
C VAL A 737 19.25 34.76 49.08
N GLN A 738 19.96 34.01 49.93
CA GLN A 738 19.69 32.59 50.15
C GLN A 738 18.25 32.33 50.64
N ALA A 739 17.69 33.22 51.46
CA ALA A 739 16.30 33.11 51.91
C ALA A 739 15.30 33.39 50.78
N LYS A 740 15.51 34.42 49.95
CA LYS A 740 14.66 34.76 48.81
C LYS A 740 14.55 33.60 47.80
N TYR A 741 15.68 33.04 47.36
CA TYR A 741 15.66 31.90 46.43
C TYR A 741 15.13 30.60 47.05
N ASN A 742 15.14 30.45 48.39
CA ASN A 742 14.46 29.33 49.06
C ASN A 742 12.92 29.51 49.11
N THR A 743 12.38 30.73 48.94
CA THR A 743 10.93 30.99 48.94
C THR A 743 10.28 30.91 47.56
N ASP A 744 11.06 30.97 46.48
CA ASP A 744 10.53 30.90 45.10
C ASP A 744 10.19 29.46 44.71
N VAL A 745 8.90 29.12 44.83
CA VAL A 745 8.33 27.78 44.62
C VAL A 745 8.70 27.17 43.25
N ASN A 746 8.83 28.00 42.21
CA ASN A 746 9.21 27.56 40.87
C ASN A 746 10.64 26.96 40.79
N PHE A 747 11.55 27.38 41.68
CA PHE A 747 12.92 26.87 41.70
C PHE A 747 13.05 25.50 42.39
N ILE A 748 12.17 25.20 43.36
CA ILE A 748 12.13 23.87 43.99
C ILE A 748 11.73 22.81 42.95
N ALA A 749 10.79 23.14 42.05
CA ALA A 749 10.39 22.28 40.94
C ALA A 749 11.50 22.08 39.89
N SER A 750 12.18 23.14 39.46
CA SER A 750 13.29 23.03 38.50
C SER A 750 14.52 22.33 39.09
N GLN A 751 14.80 22.51 40.38
CA GLN A 751 15.88 21.81 41.08
C GLN A 751 15.59 20.31 41.28
N ALA A 752 14.32 19.91 41.43
CA ALA A 752 13.91 18.51 41.44
C ALA A 752 14.17 17.85 40.07
N LEU A 753 13.81 18.53 38.97
CA LEU A 753 14.07 18.08 37.59
C LEU A 753 15.59 18.02 37.28
N ALA A 754 16.36 19.03 37.69
CA ALA A 754 17.82 19.02 37.50
C ALA A 754 18.49 17.88 38.28
N ARG A 755 17.99 17.53 39.48
CA ARG A 755 18.47 16.37 40.23
C ARG A 755 18.04 15.02 39.65
N SER A 756 16.87 14.92 38.99
CA SER A 756 16.49 13.68 38.31
C SER A 756 17.38 13.39 37.10
N LEU A 757 17.83 14.43 36.40
CA LEU A 757 18.76 14.33 35.26
C LEU A 757 20.22 13.99 35.65
N GLN A 758 20.58 14.03 36.94
CA GLN A 758 21.93 13.74 37.43
C GLN A 758 22.12 12.33 37.99
N LYS A 759 21.14 11.43 37.86
CA LYS A 759 21.34 9.99 38.15
C LYS A 759 21.82 9.25 36.89
N PRO A 760 23.00 8.60 36.90
CA PRO A 760 23.39 7.69 35.81
C PRO A 760 22.63 6.37 35.88
N GLU A 761 22.36 5.76 34.73
CA GLU A 761 21.71 4.45 34.62
C GLU A 761 22.64 3.27 34.94
N GLY A 762 22.06 2.20 35.52
CA GLY A 762 22.72 0.94 35.89
C GLY A 762 22.78 0.74 37.42
N SER A 763 22.33 -0.37 38.01
CA SER A 763 21.80 -1.65 37.48
C SER A 763 20.87 -2.31 38.57
N PRO A 764 20.21 -3.48 38.34
CA PRO A 764 18.86 -3.75 38.89
C PRO A 764 18.73 -4.58 40.20
N GLY A 765 17.54 -4.50 40.82
CA GLY A 765 17.09 -5.20 42.04
C GLY A 765 17.27 -4.32 43.30
N VAL A 766 16.28 -4.09 44.17
CA VAL A 766 15.19 -4.95 44.70
C VAL A 766 13.89 -4.12 44.91
N GLU A 767 12.80 -4.84 45.18
CA GLU A 767 11.37 -4.46 45.29
C GLU A 767 10.97 -3.10 45.93
N THR A 768 9.81 -2.65 45.47
CA THR A 768 9.09 -1.43 45.85
C THR A 768 8.66 -1.37 47.32
N THR A 769 8.96 -0.27 47.99
CA THR A 769 8.21 0.21 49.17
C THR A 769 7.94 1.71 49.03
N ASP A 770 6.70 2.13 49.28
CA ASP A 770 6.22 3.46 48.85
C ASP A 770 6.85 4.63 49.64
N PRO A 771 7.34 5.68 48.95
CA PRO A 771 8.00 6.82 49.59
C PRO A 771 7.06 7.72 50.41
N ILE A 772 5.74 7.54 50.30
CA ILE A 772 4.74 8.32 51.04
C ILE A 772 4.73 7.92 52.54
N ALA A 773 4.87 6.62 52.85
CA ALA A 773 4.87 6.10 54.22
C ALA A 773 6.10 6.53 55.05
N ALA A 774 7.18 6.98 54.39
CA ALA A 774 8.35 7.57 55.05
C ALA A 774 8.12 9.03 55.47
N LEU A 775 7.23 9.75 54.77
CA LEU A 775 6.92 11.16 55.03
C LEU A 775 6.04 11.33 56.28
N GLU A 776 5.01 10.50 56.43
CA GLU A 776 4.05 10.58 57.55
C GLU A 776 4.68 10.29 58.92
N ARG A 777 5.73 9.46 58.97
CA ARG A 777 6.46 9.18 60.22
C ARG A 777 7.25 10.37 60.76
N GLN A 778 7.54 11.38 59.92
CA GLN A 778 8.26 12.58 60.33
C GLN A 778 7.34 13.76 60.67
N SER A 779 6.07 13.76 60.23
CA SER A 779 5.10 14.80 60.59
C SER A 779 4.41 14.57 61.94
N SER A 780 4.33 13.32 62.42
CA SER A 780 3.61 12.95 63.65
C SER A 780 4.32 13.29 64.98
N THR A 781 5.54 13.83 64.97
CA THR A 781 6.38 13.96 66.20
C THR A 781 6.38 15.35 66.85
N LEU A 782 5.63 16.34 66.32
CA LEU A 782 5.56 17.68 66.88
C LEU A 782 4.11 18.21 66.91
N HIS A 783 3.39 17.90 68.00
CA HIS A 783 2.14 18.57 68.38
C HIS A 783 2.11 18.79 69.89
N GLY A 784 1.87 20.04 70.31
CA GLY A 784 1.72 20.38 71.72
C GLY A 784 1.85 21.87 72.04
N PHE A 785 0.81 22.67 71.75
CA PHE A 785 0.03 23.36 72.81
C PHE A 785 -1.25 24.01 72.26
N VAL A 786 -2.16 24.26 73.20
CA VAL A 786 -3.62 24.46 73.09
C VAL A 786 -4.09 25.71 72.32
N SER A 787 -5.28 25.59 71.69
CA SER A 787 -6.02 26.62 70.93
C SER A 787 -6.90 27.53 71.81
N ALA A 788 -7.25 28.73 71.31
CA ALA A 788 -8.37 29.52 71.80
C ALA A 788 -9.23 30.02 70.62
N SER A 789 -10.55 29.97 70.79
CA SER A 789 -11.57 29.96 69.73
C SER A 789 -12.20 31.33 69.40
N THR A 790 -12.98 31.36 68.29
CA THR A 790 -14.04 32.36 67.92
C THR A 790 -13.57 33.83 67.77
N GLY A 791 -13.52 34.47 66.59
CA GLY A 791 -14.60 34.70 65.59
C GLY A 791 -15.08 36.18 65.68
N PRO A 792 -15.69 36.85 64.66
CA PRO A 792 -16.32 36.32 63.44
C PRO A 792 -16.15 37.11 62.09
N LYS A 793 -16.65 36.50 61.01
CA LYS A 793 -17.37 37.08 59.82
C LYS A 793 -16.74 38.12 58.87
N GLU A 794 -16.35 37.61 57.69
CA GLU A 794 -16.92 37.91 56.35
C GLU A 794 -17.17 39.36 55.85
N MET A 795 -16.50 39.70 54.74
CA MET A 795 -17.18 40.19 53.53
C MET A 795 -16.63 39.51 52.25
N HIS A 796 -17.55 38.92 51.47
CA HIS A 796 -17.39 38.43 50.09
C HIS A 796 -17.21 39.59 49.07
N ARG A 797 -16.86 39.42 47.78
CA ARG A 797 -16.31 38.35 46.89
C ARG A 797 -15.75 39.07 45.66
N ALA A 798 -14.72 38.57 44.96
CA ALA A 798 -14.78 37.83 43.68
C ALA A 798 -13.49 38.22 42.89
N GLN A 799 -12.90 37.51 41.92
CA GLN A 799 -12.97 36.14 41.37
C GLN A 799 -11.70 36.01 40.46
N ASP A 800 -11.14 34.84 40.13
CA ASP A 800 -11.50 33.45 40.47
C ASP A 800 -10.26 32.54 40.47
N ALA A 801 -10.39 31.32 41.02
CA ALA A 801 -9.49 30.19 40.75
C ALA A 801 -10.26 28.89 41.00
N GLN A 802 -10.51 28.10 39.94
CA GLN A 802 -11.19 26.81 40.05
C GLN A 802 -10.26 25.72 40.60
N PRO A 803 -10.64 25.00 41.66
CA PRO A 803 -10.08 23.70 41.98
C PRO A 803 -10.93 22.58 41.37
N SER A 804 -10.28 21.61 40.74
CA SER A 804 -10.82 20.27 40.54
C SER A 804 -11.07 19.58 41.89
N ASN A 805 -12.17 18.84 42.04
CA ASN A 805 -12.38 17.94 43.18
C ASN A 805 -12.79 16.53 42.67
N PRO A 806 -12.44 15.44 43.37
CA PRO A 806 -12.45 14.08 42.79
C PRO A 806 -13.63 13.17 43.21
N ASP A 807 -13.70 12.04 42.52
CA ASP A 807 -14.19 10.70 42.88
C ASP A 807 -15.67 10.37 43.21
N ALA A 808 -16.07 9.22 42.63
CA ALA A 808 -17.10 8.25 43.04
C ALA A 808 -18.60 8.64 42.95
N ILE A 809 -19.55 7.77 42.55
CA ILE A 809 -19.56 6.37 42.04
C ILE A 809 -20.86 6.17 41.22
N ASP A 810 -20.88 5.18 40.31
CA ASP A 810 -22.00 4.52 39.57
C ASP A 810 -23.46 5.04 39.62
N ILE A 811 -24.15 4.96 38.47
CA ILE A 811 -25.20 3.94 38.19
C ILE A 811 -25.73 4.07 36.73
N ASP A 812 -25.68 2.94 36.01
CA ASP A 812 -26.54 2.41 34.93
C ASP A 812 -27.30 3.29 33.89
N ASN A 813 -27.29 2.75 32.66
CA ASN A 813 -28.42 2.62 31.71
C ASN A 813 -29.04 3.88 31.05
N LEU A 814 -28.83 4.05 29.73
CA LEU A 814 -29.82 3.79 28.65
C LEU A 814 -29.38 4.37 27.28
N ASP A 815 -29.57 3.56 26.24
CA ASP A 815 -29.95 3.85 24.84
C ASP A 815 -29.51 5.17 24.16
N ASP A 816 -28.59 5.08 23.19
CA ASP A 816 -28.88 5.20 21.73
C ASP A 816 -27.67 4.77 20.87
#